data_AF-A0AAV9BXF6-F1
#
_entry.id   AF-A0AAV9BXF6-F1
#
_cell.length_a   1.000
_cell.length_b   1.000
_cell.length_c   1.000
_cell.angle_alpha   90.00
_cell.angle_beta   90.00
_cell.angle_gamma   90.00
#
_symmetry.space_group_name_H-M   'P 1'
#
loop_
_entity.id
_entity.type
_entity.pdbx_description
1 polymer ?
#
loop_
_entity_poly.entity_id
_entity_poly.type
_entity_poly.pdbx_seq_one_letter_code
_entity_poly.pdbx_strand_id
1 'polypeptide(L)'
;MSHAKRNISVVAPSSSSSPSASPTMKKAKSSAAAAAATADKNGLLHRHRHGNRSFKEVAGEGDEVEDLSMLVEDDDDHPLLKSEVATSLLEGRGILVAAANLSRKKATPPQPAKKLVIKLVKDKPKLPTNFEEDTWATLKRAISSIFLKQPNPCDSEKLYQAVSDLCIHKMGGNLYQRIQKECESHISAALHSLVGQSPDLVVFLSLVEKCWQDFCDQLLMIRGIALYLDRTYVKQTQNVCSLWDMGLQLFRKHLSLSPEVEHKSVTGLLRLIEKERLGEAIDRTLLNHLLKMFTALGIYTESFEKPFLECTSEFYASEGVKYMQQSDVPDYLKHVEVRLREEHERCLVYLDVSTKKPLVTTVEKQLLERHASAILDKGFTMLMDANRIEDLQRMSTLFLRVNALESLRQSLSAYIRGTGQSIIMDEEKDKDLVPCLLEFKASLDTIWEESFCKNEAFSNTIKEAFEHLINLRQNRPAELIAKFLDEKLRAGNKGTSEEELEGILDKVLVLFRYIQGKDVFEAFYKKDLAKRLLLGKSASIDAEKSMISKLKTECGSQFTNKLEGMFKDIELSKEINESFKQSSQARTKLPSGIEMSVHVLTTGYWPTYPPMDVRLPHELNVYQDIFKEFYLSKYNGRRLMWQNSLGHCVLKADFPKGKKELAVSLFQTVAVMLFNDAQKLSLPRHQRLH
;
A
#
# COMPACT_ATOMS: atom_id res chain seq x y z
N MET A 1 -4.27 3.35 -55.41
CA MET A 1 -5.14 4.07 -56.37
C MET A 1 -4.62 5.50 -56.52
N SER A 2 -4.54 6.00 -57.77
CA SER A 2 -4.15 7.36 -58.26
C SER A 2 -2.77 7.91 -57.81
N HIS A 3 -1.79 8.03 -58.72
CA HIS A 3 -1.47 9.22 -59.55
C HIS A 3 -1.14 10.47 -58.72
N ALA A 4 -0.07 11.26 -58.94
CA ALA A 4 0.91 11.36 -60.00
C ALA A 4 2.14 12.17 -59.52
N LYS A 5 3.32 11.87 -60.07
CA LYS A 5 4.53 12.71 -60.01
C LYS A 5 4.52 13.69 -61.19
N ARG A 6 4.91 14.96 -60.95
CA ARG A 6 5.46 15.85 -61.98
C ARG A 6 6.62 16.67 -61.38
N ASN A 7 7.73 16.59 -62.11
CA ASN A 7 8.97 17.35 -61.95
C ASN A 7 8.86 18.75 -62.60
N ILE A 8 9.95 19.52 -62.42
CA ILE A 8 10.48 20.67 -63.20
C ILE A 8 10.28 22.01 -62.47
N SER A 9 11.22 22.95 -62.31
CA SER A 9 12.69 23.05 -62.40
C SER A 9 13.07 24.53 -62.14
N VAL A 10 14.37 24.80 -61.94
CA VAL A 10 15.13 26.01 -62.39
C VAL A 10 15.33 27.20 -61.41
N VAL A 11 16.59 27.25 -60.92
CA VAL A 11 17.61 28.34 -61.00
C VAL A 11 17.68 29.46 -59.94
N ALA A 12 18.91 29.60 -59.42
CA ALA A 12 19.48 30.58 -58.46
C ALA A 12 19.83 31.95 -59.14
N PRO A 13 20.40 32.99 -58.45
CA PRO A 13 21.80 32.95 -57.97
C PRO A 13 22.21 33.82 -56.73
N SER A 14 23.32 33.40 -56.10
CA SER A 14 24.50 34.12 -55.57
C SER A 14 24.43 35.33 -54.60
N SER A 15 25.11 35.21 -53.44
CA SER A 15 26.35 35.96 -53.03
C SER A 15 26.61 35.78 -51.51
N SER A 16 27.57 34.93 -51.07
CA SER A 16 28.97 35.24 -50.72
C SER A 16 29.21 36.00 -49.40
N SER A 17 29.71 35.31 -48.35
CA SER A 17 30.96 35.64 -47.62
C SER A 17 31.14 34.74 -46.39
N SER A 18 32.29 34.05 -46.32
CA SER A 18 32.74 33.15 -45.24
C SER A 18 33.70 33.90 -44.26
N PRO A 19 34.50 33.26 -43.38
CA PRO A 19 34.29 33.22 -41.93
C PRO A 19 35.51 33.65 -41.09
N SER A 20 35.40 33.70 -39.75
CA SER A 20 36.54 33.59 -38.81
C SER A 20 36.01 33.34 -37.39
N ALA A 21 36.26 32.19 -36.76
CA ALA A 21 37.49 31.71 -36.15
C ALA A 21 37.74 32.25 -34.72
N SER A 22 37.92 31.29 -33.81
CA SER A 22 38.28 31.36 -32.39
C SER A 22 39.72 31.85 -32.14
N PRO A 23 40.07 32.16 -30.88
CA PRO A 23 41.19 31.47 -30.21
C PRO A 23 40.93 31.21 -28.70
N THR A 24 41.17 30.05 -28.08
CA THR A 24 42.40 29.34 -27.64
C THR A 24 43.23 29.95 -26.46
N MET A 25 43.22 29.16 -25.37
CA MET A 25 44.33 28.73 -24.47
C MET A 25 45.02 29.71 -23.49
N LYS A 26 45.16 29.29 -22.21
CA LYS A 26 46.43 28.76 -21.62
C LYS A 26 46.31 28.32 -20.15
N LYS A 27 47.21 27.37 -19.80
CA LYS A 27 47.47 26.66 -18.53
C LYS A 27 48.05 27.53 -17.40
N ALA A 28 47.87 27.10 -16.14
CA ALA A 28 48.90 27.20 -15.09
C ALA A 28 48.74 26.11 -14.00
N LYS A 29 49.87 25.66 -13.45
CA LYS A 29 50.08 24.67 -12.35
C LYS A 29 50.51 25.40 -11.06
N SER A 30 50.18 24.86 -9.88
CA SER A 30 50.99 24.85 -8.62
C SER A 30 50.14 24.21 -7.49
N SER A 31 50.45 23.04 -6.91
CA SER A 31 51.45 22.66 -5.90
C SER A 31 51.14 23.02 -4.42
N ALA A 32 51.05 21.96 -3.60
CA ALA A 32 51.72 21.73 -2.30
C ALA A 32 51.02 21.93 -0.93
N ALA A 33 51.35 20.96 -0.05
CA ALA A 33 51.33 20.85 1.43
C ALA A 33 49.96 20.64 2.13
N ALA A 34 49.65 19.59 2.93
CA ALA A 34 50.34 18.72 3.92
C ALA A 34 50.50 19.31 5.35
N ALA A 35 49.71 18.78 6.30
CA ALA A 35 49.95 18.53 7.76
C ALA A 35 48.57 18.37 8.45
N ALA A 36 48.13 17.26 9.06
CA ALA A 36 48.66 16.40 10.15
C ALA A 36 48.31 16.89 11.58
N ALA A 37 47.87 15.91 12.40
CA ALA A 37 47.71 15.85 13.88
C ALA A 37 46.36 16.35 14.46
N THR A 38 45.70 15.72 15.44
CA THR A 38 45.93 14.53 16.32
C THR A 38 44.70 14.32 17.23
N ALA A 39 44.41 13.06 17.61
CA ALA A 39 43.86 12.54 18.89
C ALA A 39 42.56 13.16 19.49
N ASP A 40 41.65 12.43 20.15
CA ASP A 40 41.87 11.34 21.09
C ASP A 40 40.61 10.47 21.32
N LYS A 41 40.86 9.26 21.86
CA LYS A 41 39.93 8.18 22.22
C LYS A 41 39.30 8.37 23.61
N ASN A 42 38.17 7.69 23.83
CA ASN A 42 37.83 6.77 24.95
C ASN A 42 36.31 6.84 25.25
N GLY A 43 35.60 5.76 25.58
CA GLY A 43 36.04 4.44 25.98
C GLY A 43 34.92 3.40 25.94
N LEU A 44 35.36 2.15 25.88
CA LEU A 44 34.60 0.92 26.05
C LEU A 44 34.80 0.42 27.49
N LEU A 45 33.74 -0.14 28.10
CA LEU A 45 33.86 -1.08 29.21
C LEU A 45 33.05 -2.36 28.92
N HIS A 46 33.76 -3.48 29.04
CA HIS A 46 33.32 -4.89 29.10
C HIS A 46 32.20 -5.10 30.14
N ARG A 47 31.30 -6.10 30.04
CA ARG A 47 31.48 -7.57 30.26
C ARG A 47 30.04 -8.16 30.19
N HIS A 48 29.71 -9.34 29.66
CA HIS A 48 30.04 -10.69 30.14
C HIS A 48 29.45 -11.75 29.19
N ARG A 49 30.15 -12.87 29.04
CA ARG A 49 29.70 -14.17 28.48
C ARG A 49 28.56 -14.79 29.31
N HIS A 50 27.61 -15.45 28.66
CA HIS A 50 27.25 -16.86 28.88
C HIS A 50 26.39 -17.36 27.70
N GLY A 51 26.59 -18.63 27.30
CA GLY A 51 26.00 -19.19 26.10
C GLY A 51 24.89 -20.22 26.33
N ASN A 52 24.57 -20.89 25.21
CA ASN A 52 23.93 -22.20 25.08
C ASN A 52 22.41 -22.29 25.33
N ARG A 53 21.62 -22.44 24.25
CA ARG A 53 21.00 -23.70 23.80
C ARG A 53 19.74 -23.46 22.95
N SER A 54 19.83 -23.97 21.71
CA SER A 54 18.78 -24.58 20.88
C SER A 54 17.50 -25.00 21.59
N PHE A 55 16.33 -24.62 21.04
CA PHE A 55 15.15 -25.50 20.94
C PHE A 55 14.33 -25.19 19.68
N LYS A 56 13.86 -26.27 19.06
CA LYS A 56 12.97 -26.37 17.89
C LYS A 56 11.56 -25.89 18.23
N GLU A 57 10.86 -25.32 17.25
CA GLU A 57 9.39 -25.36 17.24
C GLU A 57 8.84 -25.60 15.83
N VAL A 58 7.85 -26.48 15.77
CA VAL A 58 7.09 -26.93 14.61
C VAL A 58 5.64 -26.54 14.88
N ALA A 59 5.06 -25.85 13.89
CA ALA A 59 3.66 -25.76 13.46
C ALA A 59 2.50 -26.00 14.47
N GLY A 60 1.56 -25.05 14.46
CA GLY A 60 0.18 -25.23 14.93
C GLY A 60 -0.65 -23.95 14.81
N GLU A 61 -1.68 -24.00 13.98
CA GLU A 61 -2.62 -22.96 13.49
C GLU A 61 -3.36 -22.11 14.55
N GLY A 62 -3.73 -20.88 14.15
CA GLY A 62 -4.91 -20.16 14.65
C GLY A 62 -4.76 -18.64 14.75
N ASP A 63 -4.97 -17.90 13.65
CA ASP A 63 -5.10 -16.42 13.68
C ASP A 63 -6.57 -16.01 13.56
N GLU A 64 -7.16 -15.62 14.69
CA GLU A 64 -8.28 -14.68 14.77
C GLU A 64 -7.71 -13.27 15.03
N VAL A 65 -8.24 -12.30 14.31
CA VAL A 65 -7.73 -10.93 14.23
C VAL A 65 -8.31 -10.10 15.37
N GLU A 66 -7.50 -9.72 16.36
CA GLU A 66 -7.83 -8.67 17.34
C GLU A 66 -7.07 -7.37 17.07
N ASP A 67 -7.86 -6.30 17.02
CA ASP A 67 -7.54 -4.93 16.69
C ASP A 67 -7.05 -4.19 17.95
N LEU A 68 -5.79 -3.73 17.95
CA LEU A 68 -5.18 -2.98 19.05
C LEU A 68 -5.33 -1.46 18.81
N SER A 69 -6.25 -0.82 19.53
CA SER A 69 -6.27 0.64 19.69
C SER A 69 -5.72 1.06 21.06
N MET A 70 -4.88 2.09 21.01
CA MET A 70 -3.99 2.59 22.06
C MET A 70 -4.66 3.14 23.32
N LEU A 71 -3.95 2.89 24.43
CA LEU A 71 -4.13 3.45 25.76
C LEU A 71 -3.65 4.92 25.83
N VAL A 72 -4.45 5.79 26.45
CA VAL A 72 -3.97 6.99 27.13
C VAL A 72 -4.66 7.06 28.49
N GLU A 73 -3.85 7.24 29.51
CA GLU A 73 -4.12 7.19 30.94
C GLU A 73 -4.80 8.47 31.45
N ASP A 74 -5.73 8.32 32.40
CA ASP A 74 -6.23 9.37 33.30
C ASP A 74 -5.77 9.00 34.72
N ASP A 75 -5.07 9.92 35.39
CA ASP A 75 -4.90 9.95 36.85
C ASP A 75 -4.97 11.42 37.30
N ASP A 76 -5.91 11.75 38.19
CA ASP A 76 -5.56 12.04 39.58
C ASP A 76 -6.75 12.44 40.48
N ASP A 77 -6.63 11.98 41.72
CA ASP A 77 -7.06 12.55 43.00
C ASP A 77 -8.49 12.34 43.58
N HIS A 78 -8.58 11.24 44.33
CA HIS A 78 -9.07 11.09 45.72
C HIS A 78 -9.03 12.36 46.62
N PRO A 79 -9.73 12.46 47.80
CA PRO A 79 -9.73 11.40 48.83
C PRO A 79 -10.92 11.27 49.82
N LEU A 80 -11.09 10.01 50.26
CA LEU A 80 -11.17 9.52 51.66
C LEU A 80 -12.26 9.93 52.69
N LEU A 81 -12.59 8.89 53.47
CA LEU A 81 -12.99 8.84 54.90
C LEU A 81 -14.47 8.94 55.28
N LYS A 82 -15.11 7.77 55.33
CA LYS A 82 -16.12 7.44 56.34
C LYS A 82 -15.42 6.97 57.62
N SER A 83 -15.69 7.65 58.73
CA SER A 83 -15.43 7.16 60.09
C SER A 83 -16.72 6.52 60.61
N GLU A 84 -16.65 5.24 60.93
CA GLU A 84 -17.58 4.58 61.85
C GLU A 84 -17.21 4.96 63.29
N VAL A 85 -18.21 5.24 64.12
CA VAL A 85 -18.10 5.14 65.57
C VAL A 85 -18.75 3.83 65.97
N ALA A 86 -17.98 3.05 66.73
CA ALA A 86 -18.29 1.75 67.23
C ALA A 86 -19.59 1.66 68.03
N THR A 87 -20.32 0.57 67.81
CA THR A 87 -20.87 -0.19 68.92
C THR A 87 -20.61 -1.67 68.68
N SER A 88 -19.78 -2.20 69.57
CA SER A 88 -19.56 -3.62 69.81
C SER A 88 -20.88 -4.38 69.94
N LEU A 89 -20.88 -5.63 69.48
CA LEU A 89 -21.31 -6.77 70.28
C LEU A 89 -20.80 -8.05 69.62
N LEU A 90 -20.03 -8.82 70.40
CA LEU A 90 -19.52 -10.13 70.06
C LEU A 90 -20.65 -11.12 69.77
N GLU A 91 -20.47 -11.90 68.70
CA GLU A 91 -20.96 -13.27 68.65
C GLU A 91 -20.13 -14.15 69.61
N GLY A 92 -20.82 -14.77 70.56
CA GLY A 92 -20.36 -15.96 71.28
C GLY A 92 -21.06 -17.20 70.74
N ARG A 93 -20.37 -17.90 69.84
CA ARG A 93 -20.32 -19.35 69.57
C ARG A 93 -21.47 -20.27 70.02
N GLY A 94 -21.92 -21.07 69.05
CA GLY A 94 -22.18 -22.52 69.15
C GLY A 94 -23.53 -22.89 69.76
N ILE A 95 -24.36 -23.73 69.14
CA ILE A 95 -24.04 -25.13 68.82
C ILE A 95 -24.96 -25.62 67.69
N LEU A 96 -24.34 -26.29 66.71
CA LEU A 96 -24.93 -27.23 65.76
C LEU A 96 -25.63 -28.38 66.51
N VAL A 97 -26.87 -28.74 66.17
CA VAL A 97 -27.25 -30.14 65.85
C VAL A 97 -28.47 -30.13 64.94
N ALA A 98 -28.38 -30.99 63.93
CA ALA A 98 -29.28 -31.20 62.83
C ALA A 98 -30.56 -31.99 63.19
N ALA A 99 -31.51 -31.87 62.25
CA ALA A 99 -32.45 -32.89 61.79
C ALA A 99 -33.52 -33.40 62.80
N ALA A 100 -34.79 -33.09 62.52
CA ALA A 100 -35.63 -33.94 61.66
C ALA A 100 -37.12 -33.63 61.86
N ASN A 101 -37.82 -33.50 60.73
CA ASN A 101 -39.15 -34.01 60.44
C ASN A 101 -40.41 -33.57 61.25
N LEU A 102 -41.28 -32.92 60.47
CA LEU A 102 -42.73 -33.16 60.30
C LEU A 102 -43.74 -32.49 61.26
N SER A 103 -44.49 -31.57 60.65
CA SER A 103 -45.95 -31.38 60.73
C SER A 103 -46.62 -30.68 61.93
N ARG A 104 -47.05 -29.44 61.63
CA ARG A 104 -48.23 -28.66 62.10
C ARG A 104 -48.60 -28.68 63.60
N LYS A 105 -48.54 -27.49 64.22
CA LYS A 105 -49.60 -26.93 65.09
C LYS A 105 -49.56 -25.39 65.11
N LYS A 106 -50.75 -24.78 65.28
CA LYS A 106 -51.10 -23.35 65.20
C LYS A 106 -50.42 -22.45 66.26
N ALA A 107 -49.99 -21.27 65.79
CA ALA A 107 -50.05 -19.89 66.34
C ALA A 107 -49.94 -19.58 67.86
N THR A 108 -49.01 -18.66 68.19
CA THR A 108 -49.26 -17.45 69.03
C THR A 108 -48.23 -16.34 68.67
N PRO A 109 -48.62 -15.04 68.57
CA PRO A 109 -47.74 -13.96 68.07
C PRO A 109 -46.95 -13.23 69.18
N PRO A 110 -45.78 -12.63 68.90
CA PRO A 110 -45.15 -11.68 69.83
C PRO A 110 -45.74 -10.26 69.68
N GLN A 111 -45.88 -9.58 70.81
CA GLN A 111 -46.55 -8.29 71.00
C GLN A 111 -45.90 -7.11 70.23
N PRO A 112 -46.68 -6.08 69.85
CA PRO A 112 -46.18 -4.93 69.10
C PRO A 112 -45.44 -3.91 69.98
N ALA A 113 -44.34 -3.34 69.46
CA ALA A 113 -43.55 -2.30 70.08
C ALA A 113 -44.39 -1.04 70.41
N LYS A 114 -44.19 -0.48 71.61
CA LYS A 114 -44.93 0.67 72.15
C LYS A 114 -44.65 1.95 71.33
N LYS A 115 -45.69 2.55 70.76
CA LYS A 115 -45.65 3.87 70.09
C LYS A 115 -45.49 5.00 71.12
N LEU A 116 -44.49 5.86 70.93
CA LEU A 116 -44.36 7.12 71.65
C LEU A 116 -45.45 8.10 71.18
N VAL A 117 -46.26 8.60 72.12
CA VAL A 117 -47.29 9.61 71.85
C VAL A 117 -46.81 10.95 72.40
N ILE A 118 -46.49 11.88 71.50
CA ILE A 118 -46.18 13.27 71.84
C ILE A 118 -47.51 13.98 72.14
N LYS A 119 -47.72 14.45 73.37
CA LYS A 119 -48.88 15.28 73.75
C LYS A 119 -48.67 16.71 73.24
N LEU A 120 -49.30 17.08 72.14
CA LEU A 120 -49.39 18.46 71.64
C LEU A 120 -50.66 19.14 72.17
N VAL A 121 -50.52 20.32 72.79
CA VAL A 121 -51.63 21.13 73.39
C VAL A 121 -52.24 22.13 72.38
N LYS A 122 -51.99 21.97 71.09
CA LYS A 122 -52.66 22.74 70.02
C LYS A 122 -53.04 21.78 68.89
N ASP A 123 -54.26 21.93 68.37
CA ASP A 123 -54.74 21.18 67.19
C ASP A 123 -53.71 21.23 66.05
N LYS A 124 -53.66 20.17 65.22
CA LYS A 124 -52.80 20.14 64.03
C LYS A 124 -53.04 21.44 63.24
N PRO A 125 -51.99 22.24 62.95
CA PRO A 125 -52.17 23.41 62.10
C PRO A 125 -52.77 22.96 60.77
N LYS A 126 -54.01 23.40 60.51
CA LYS A 126 -54.67 23.19 59.22
C LYS A 126 -54.05 24.17 58.23
N LEU A 127 -53.64 23.67 57.07
CA LEU A 127 -53.23 24.53 55.96
C LEU A 127 -54.32 25.58 55.68
N PRO A 128 -53.94 26.84 55.40
CA PRO A 128 -54.86 27.83 54.86
C PRO A 128 -55.55 27.26 53.62
N THR A 129 -56.86 27.48 53.47
CA THR A 129 -57.64 26.95 52.34
C THR A 129 -57.16 27.45 50.97
N ASN A 130 -56.45 28.58 50.94
CA ASN A 130 -55.90 29.20 49.72
C ASN A 130 -54.39 28.97 49.54
N PHE A 131 -53.75 28.15 50.38
CA PHE A 131 -52.29 27.99 50.38
C PHE A 131 -51.74 27.52 49.02
N GLU A 132 -52.43 26.61 48.32
CA GLU A 132 -52.01 26.13 47.00
C GLU A 132 -52.07 27.25 45.95
N GLU A 133 -53.15 28.03 45.92
CA GLU A 133 -53.36 29.09 44.92
C GLU A 133 -52.48 30.32 45.17
N ASP A 134 -52.30 30.74 46.42
CA ASP A 134 -51.45 31.89 46.77
C ASP A 134 -49.96 31.59 46.52
N THR A 135 -49.54 30.36 46.84
CA THR A 135 -48.16 29.90 46.59
C THR A 135 -47.93 29.72 45.08
N TRP A 136 -48.90 29.15 44.36
CA TRP A 136 -48.84 29.06 42.90
C TRP A 136 -48.82 30.43 42.23
N ALA A 137 -49.62 31.41 42.67
CA ALA A 137 -49.61 32.76 42.10
C ALA A 137 -48.23 33.42 42.23
N THR A 138 -47.54 33.17 43.34
CA THR A 138 -46.16 33.63 43.57
C THR A 138 -45.17 32.92 42.64
N LEU A 139 -45.25 31.59 42.53
CA LEU A 139 -44.41 30.80 41.62
C LEU A 139 -44.66 31.15 40.14
N LYS A 140 -45.92 31.30 39.73
CA LYS A 140 -46.30 31.72 38.38
C LYS A 140 -45.74 33.10 38.03
N ARG A 141 -45.77 34.05 38.96
CA ARG A 141 -45.18 35.39 38.76
C ARG A 141 -43.68 35.30 38.56
N ALA A 142 -42.99 34.47 39.35
CA ALA A 142 -41.56 34.23 39.19
C ALA A 142 -41.23 33.56 37.84
N ILE A 143 -41.94 32.49 37.46
CA ILE A 143 -41.79 31.80 36.17
C ILE A 143 -42.05 32.77 35.00
N SER A 144 -43.12 33.57 35.08
CA SER A 144 -43.42 34.59 34.06
C SER A 144 -42.32 35.65 33.95
N SER A 145 -41.74 36.06 35.09
CA SER A 145 -40.64 37.03 35.12
C SER A 145 -39.37 36.46 34.48
N ILE A 146 -39.09 35.17 34.68
CA ILE A 146 -37.98 34.45 34.04
C ILE A 146 -38.17 34.43 32.51
N PHE A 147 -39.36 34.08 32.03
CA PHE A 147 -39.67 34.07 30.60
C PHE A 147 -39.60 35.47 29.96
N LEU A 148 -40.00 36.51 30.70
CA LEU A 148 -39.92 37.90 30.23
C LEU A 148 -38.53 38.54 30.44
N LYS A 149 -37.56 37.80 31.00
CA LYS A 149 -36.22 38.31 31.37
C LYS A 149 -36.28 39.54 32.27
N GLN A 150 -37.26 39.59 33.16
CA GLN A 150 -37.44 40.68 34.12
C GLN A 150 -36.85 40.32 35.50
N PRO A 151 -36.41 41.31 36.30
CA PRO A 151 -35.92 41.06 37.65
C PRO A 151 -37.01 40.41 38.51
N ASN A 152 -36.67 39.27 39.11
CA ASN A 152 -37.62 38.49 39.90
C ASN A 152 -37.93 39.23 41.22
N PRO A 153 -39.20 39.47 41.56
CA PRO A 153 -39.57 40.20 42.78
C PRO A 153 -39.43 39.37 44.08
N CYS A 154 -39.00 38.11 44.03
CA CYS A 154 -38.89 37.21 45.18
C CYS A 154 -37.54 36.48 45.22
N ASP A 155 -36.98 36.30 46.43
CA ASP A 155 -35.73 35.57 46.65
C ASP A 155 -35.85 34.11 46.19
N SER A 156 -34.83 33.63 45.46
CA SER A 156 -34.78 32.25 44.93
C SER A 156 -34.91 31.18 46.01
N GLU A 157 -34.41 31.45 47.22
CA GLU A 157 -34.51 30.54 48.37
C GLU A 157 -35.94 30.43 48.89
N LYS A 158 -36.70 31.54 48.93
CA LYS A 158 -38.11 31.53 49.31
C LYS A 158 -38.97 30.79 48.30
N LEU A 159 -38.65 30.94 47.01
CA LEU A 159 -39.33 30.21 45.93
C LEU A 159 -39.05 28.71 46.00
N TYR A 160 -37.80 28.31 46.31
CA TYR A 160 -37.45 26.91 46.54
C TYR A 160 -38.18 26.32 47.77
N GLN A 161 -38.22 27.05 48.89
CA GLN A 161 -38.97 26.64 50.09
C GLN A 161 -40.47 26.49 49.79
N ALA A 162 -41.05 27.43 49.04
CA ALA A 162 -42.44 27.35 48.59
C ALA A 162 -42.73 26.08 47.75
N VAL A 163 -41.83 25.71 46.83
CA VAL A 163 -41.95 24.44 46.09
C VAL A 163 -41.82 23.24 47.01
N SER A 164 -40.87 23.28 47.96
CA SER A 164 -40.67 22.21 48.95
C SER A 164 -41.94 21.98 49.79
N ASP A 165 -42.53 23.03 50.33
CA ASP A 165 -43.72 22.95 51.17
C ASP A 165 -44.93 22.39 50.39
N LEU A 166 -45.13 22.82 49.14
CA LEU A 166 -46.16 22.25 48.27
C LEU A 166 -45.94 20.75 48.00
N CYS A 167 -44.70 20.33 47.80
CA CYS A 167 -44.36 18.92 47.58
C CYS A 167 -44.57 18.08 48.85
N ILE A 168 -44.18 18.58 50.03
CA ILE A 168 -44.39 17.92 51.33
C ILE A 168 -45.88 17.68 51.60
N HIS A 169 -46.74 18.59 51.15
CA HIS A 169 -48.19 18.47 51.27
C HIS A 169 -48.86 17.64 50.17
N LYS A 170 -48.09 16.83 49.42
CA LYS A 170 -48.56 15.93 48.36
C LYS A 170 -49.20 16.63 47.14
N MET A 171 -48.91 17.92 46.93
CA MET A 171 -49.43 18.71 45.80
C MET A 171 -48.45 18.77 44.61
N GLY A 172 -47.40 17.94 44.60
CA GLY A 172 -46.36 17.94 43.56
C GLY A 172 -46.88 17.64 42.14
N GLY A 173 -47.89 16.78 41.99
CA GLY A 173 -48.46 16.46 40.68
C GLY A 173 -49.19 17.63 40.03
N ASN A 174 -50.01 18.36 40.80
CA ASN A 174 -50.67 19.58 40.34
C ASN A 174 -49.62 20.64 39.96
N LEU A 175 -48.59 20.81 40.79
CA LEU A 175 -47.51 21.77 40.54
C LEU A 175 -46.77 21.47 39.23
N TYR A 176 -46.43 20.20 38.98
CA TYR A 176 -45.80 19.77 37.73
C TYR A 176 -46.65 20.12 36.50
N GLN A 177 -47.94 19.79 36.52
CA GLN A 177 -48.86 20.10 35.42
C GLN A 177 -49.02 21.61 35.19
N ARG A 178 -49.05 22.40 36.27
CA ARG A 178 -49.14 23.86 36.18
C ARG A 178 -47.87 24.46 35.58
N ILE A 179 -46.67 24.00 35.98
CA ILE A 179 -45.40 24.41 35.37
C ILE A 179 -45.37 24.03 33.88
N GLN A 180 -45.74 22.79 33.56
CA GLN A 180 -45.81 22.30 32.18
C GLN A 180 -46.68 23.22 31.30
N LYS A 181 -47.86 23.62 31.78
CA LYS A 181 -48.79 24.48 31.04
C LYS A 181 -48.23 25.88 30.78
N GLU A 182 -47.56 26.49 31.76
CA GLU A 182 -46.94 27.82 31.57
C GLU A 182 -45.76 27.73 30.59
N CYS A 183 -44.93 26.67 30.67
CA CYS A 183 -43.87 26.41 29.70
C CYS A 183 -44.44 26.21 28.28
N GLU A 184 -45.49 25.39 28.13
CA GLU A 184 -46.13 25.11 26.84
C GLU A 184 -46.66 26.40 26.19
N SER A 185 -47.32 27.25 26.96
CA SER A 185 -47.84 28.54 26.46
C SER A 185 -46.71 29.46 25.99
N HIS A 186 -45.60 29.51 26.71
CA HIS A 186 -44.45 30.35 26.35
C HIS A 186 -43.76 29.83 25.08
N ILE A 187 -43.45 28.53 25.02
CA ILE A 187 -42.80 27.88 23.87
C ILE A 187 -43.64 28.06 22.61
N SER A 188 -44.96 27.84 22.70
CA SER A 188 -45.88 28.01 21.58
C SER A 188 -45.84 29.45 21.03
N ALA A 189 -45.89 30.45 21.91
CA ALA A 189 -45.83 31.87 21.51
C ALA A 189 -44.46 32.25 20.92
N ALA A 190 -43.37 31.75 21.51
CA ALA A 190 -42.01 32.01 21.05
C ALA A 190 -41.78 31.45 19.64
N LEU A 191 -42.14 30.19 19.39
CA LEU A 191 -42.00 29.56 18.07
C LEU A 191 -42.94 30.19 17.03
N HIS A 192 -44.17 30.54 17.40
CA HIS A 192 -45.07 31.29 16.51
C HIS A 192 -44.51 32.66 16.12
N SER A 193 -43.75 33.32 16.99
CA SER A 193 -43.13 34.62 16.69
C SER A 193 -42.04 34.54 15.62
N LEU A 194 -41.50 33.34 15.36
CA LEU A 194 -40.51 33.07 14.31
C LEU A 194 -41.14 32.86 12.93
N VAL A 195 -42.42 32.51 12.87
CA VAL A 195 -43.13 32.28 11.60
C VAL A 195 -43.18 33.59 10.79
N GLY A 196 -42.80 33.54 9.51
CA GLY A 196 -42.75 34.72 8.65
C GLY A 196 -41.62 35.72 8.95
N GLN A 197 -40.75 35.45 9.93
CA GLN A 197 -39.56 36.27 10.16
C GLN A 197 -38.55 36.10 9.03
N SER A 198 -37.78 37.17 8.78
CA SER A 198 -36.64 37.34 7.86
C SER A 198 -36.56 36.39 6.63
N PRO A 199 -36.51 36.92 5.39
CA PRO A 199 -36.22 36.08 4.23
C PRO A 199 -34.76 35.60 4.18
N ASP A 200 -33.84 36.28 4.88
CA ASP A 200 -32.44 35.86 4.99
C ASP A 200 -32.32 34.68 5.96
N LEU A 201 -31.90 33.53 5.43
CA LEU A 201 -31.76 32.28 6.16
C LEU A 201 -30.73 32.39 7.30
N VAL A 202 -29.64 33.12 7.14
CA VAL A 202 -28.61 33.23 8.20
C VAL A 202 -29.16 34.01 9.38
N VAL A 203 -29.81 35.15 9.11
CA VAL A 203 -30.48 35.96 10.13
C VAL A 203 -31.58 35.16 10.81
N PHE A 204 -32.37 34.40 10.03
CA PHE A 204 -33.40 33.52 10.56
C PHE A 204 -32.82 32.45 11.50
N LEU A 205 -31.73 31.78 11.12
CA LEU A 205 -31.05 30.79 11.97
C LEU A 205 -30.56 31.39 13.29
N SER A 206 -29.98 32.60 13.28
CA SER A 206 -29.59 33.28 14.51
C SER A 206 -30.78 33.62 15.43
N LEU A 207 -31.96 33.90 14.86
CA LEU A 207 -33.18 34.09 15.66
C LEU A 207 -33.65 32.77 16.29
N VAL A 208 -33.57 31.66 15.56
CA VAL A 208 -33.89 30.32 16.06
C VAL A 208 -32.92 29.92 17.17
N GLU A 209 -31.61 30.12 16.96
CA GLU A 209 -30.57 29.83 17.95
C GLU A 209 -30.81 30.64 19.23
N LYS A 210 -31.06 31.95 19.10
CA LYS A 210 -31.36 32.80 20.25
C LYS A 210 -32.63 32.35 20.99
N CYS A 211 -33.68 32.01 20.26
CA CYS A 211 -34.92 31.50 20.85
C CYS A 211 -34.68 30.20 21.64
N TRP A 212 -33.87 29.30 21.10
CA TRP A 212 -33.47 28.06 21.76
C TRP A 212 -32.64 28.31 23.01
N GLN A 213 -31.61 29.15 22.88
CA GLN A 213 -30.69 29.44 23.99
C GLN A 213 -31.41 30.14 25.14
N ASP A 214 -32.25 31.12 24.83
CA ASP A 214 -33.10 31.81 25.80
C ASP A 214 -34.00 30.81 26.53
N PHE A 215 -34.62 29.87 25.81
CA PHE A 215 -35.45 28.83 26.39
C PHE A 215 -34.65 27.89 27.31
N CYS A 216 -33.47 27.44 26.90
CA CYS A 216 -32.61 26.58 27.71
C CYS A 216 -32.21 27.26 29.03
N ASP A 217 -31.77 28.52 28.97
CA ASP A 217 -31.37 29.29 30.15
C ASP A 217 -32.56 29.49 31.11
N GLN A 218 -33.73 29.82 30.57
CA GLN A 218 -34.97 29.97 31.32
C GLN A 218 -35.40 28.65 31.98
N LEU A 219 -35.32 27.53 31.26
CA LEU A 219 -35.69 26.22 31.80
C LEU A 219 -34.72 25.75 32.88
N LEU A 220 -33.42 26.03 32.77
CA LEU A 220 -32.43 25.78 33.82
C LEU A 220 -32.75 26.57 35.10
N MET A 221 -33.13 27.85 34.97
CA MET A 221 -33.55 28.67 36.11
C MET A 221 -34.82 28.12 36.77
N ILE A 222 -35.83 27.74 35.99
CA ILE A 222 -37.07 27.14 36.50
C ILE A 222 -36.78 25.82 37.21
N ARG A 223 -35.92 24.97 36.63
CA ARG A 223 -35.47 23.73 37.25
C ARG A 223 -34.72 23.98 38.57
N GLY A 224 -33.91 25.04 38.64
CA GLY A 224 -33.25 25.46 39.87
C GLY A 224 -34.23 25.80 41.00
N ILE A 225 -35.29 26.56 40.68
CA ILE A 225 -36.35 26.90 41.64
C ILE A 225 -37.15 25.64 42.02
N ALA A 226 -37.47 24.80 41.04
CA ALA A 226 -38.27 23.58 41.23
C ALA A 226 -37.42 22.33 41.52
N LEU A 227 -36.19 22.49 42.03
CA LEU A 227 -35.24 21.38 42.20
C LEU A 227 -35.77 20.31 43.18
N TYR A 228 -36.51 20.72 44.22
CA TYR A 228 -37.13 19.77 45.15
C TYR A 228 -38.17 18.90 44.45
N LEU A 229 -38.98 19.47 43.55
CA LEU A 229 -39.99 18.76 42.76
C LEU A 229 -39.34 17.72 41.84
N ASP A 230 -38.26 18.11 41.14
CA ASP A 230 -37.51 17.25 40.22
C ASP A 230 -36.83 16.07 40.96
N ARG A 231 -36.33 16.30 42.19
CA ARG A 231 -35.65 15.27 42.99
C ARG A 231 -36.56 14.35 43.80
N THR A 232 -37.78 14.79 44.11
CA THR A 232 -38.72 14.03 44.94
C THR A 232 -39.83 13.43 44.08
N TYR A 233 -40.79 14.26 43.64
CA TYR A 233 -41.98 13.82 42.93
C TYR A 233 -41.66 13.14 41.59
N VAL A 234 -40.85 13.78 40.75
CA VAL A 234 -40.50 13.26 39.42
C VAL A 234 -39.73 11.95 39.56
N LYS A 235 -38.73 11.90 40.46
CA LYS A 235 -37.92 10.69 40.68
C LYS A 235 -38.71 9.51 41.26
N GLN A 236 -39.74 9.78 42.06
CA GLN A 236 -40.56 8.75 42.72
C GLN A 236 -41.74 8.28 41.86
N THR A 237 -42.15 9.06 40.85
CA THR A 237 -43.34 8.76 40.03
C THR A 237 -42.92 8.13 38.71
N GLN A 238 -43.31 6.87 38.49
CA GLN A 238 -43.10 6.21 37.19
C GLN A 238 -43.87 6.95 36.08
N ASN A 239 -43.27 7.09 34.91
CA ASN A 239 -43.80 7.76 33.71
C ASN A 239 -43.87 9.31 33.76
N VAL A 240 -43.24 9.97 34.73
CA VAL A 240 -43.05 11.44 34.73
C VAL A 240 -41.61 11.74 34.35
N CYS A 241 -41.41 12.55 33.30
CA CYS A 241 -40.08 12.96 32.85
C CYS A 241 -39.55 14.17 33.65
N SER A 242 -38.23 14.36 33.65
CA SER A 242 -37.61 15.52 34.31
C SER A 242 -38.15 16.83 33.74
N LEU A 243 -38.09 17.90 34.52
CA LEU A 243 -38.52 19.23 34.01
C LEU A 243 -37.74 19.64 32.75
N TRP A 244 -36.49 19.18 32.64
CA TRP A 244 -35.67 19.37 31.45
C TRP A 244 -36.24 18.60 30.25
N ASP A 245 -36.43 17.30 30.39
CA ASP A 245 -36.96 16.43 29.32
C ASP A 245 -38.38 16.84 28.90
N MET A 246 -39.21 17.27 29.86
CA MET A 246 -40.52 17.84 29.60
C MET A 246 -40.42 19.09 28.71
N GLY A 247 -39.50 20.01 29.03
CA GLY A 247 -39.26 21.19 28.22
C GLY A 247 -38.80 20.85 26.80
N LEU A 248 -37.88 19.89 26.65
CA LEU A 248 -37.44 19.39 25.35
C LEU A 248 -38.60 18.79 24.54
N GLN A 249 -39.44 17.96 25.17
CA GLN A 249 -40.62 17.36 24.54
C GLN A 249 -41.63 18.42 24.08
N LEU A 250 -41.87 19.46 24.89
CA LEU A 250 -42.75 20.58 24.53
C LEU A 250 -42.17 21.37 23.36
N PHE A 251 -40.87 21.68 23.39
CA PHE A 251 -40.20 22.40 22.30
C PHE A 251 -40.27 21.61 21.00
N ARG A 252 -39.94 20.31 21.03
CA ARG A 252 -40.08 19.39 19.89
C ARG A 252 -41.50 19.38 19.33
N LYS A 253 -42.50 19.24 20.22
CA LYS A 253 -43.92 19.23 19.85
C LYS A 253 -44.31 20.50 19.11
N HIS A 254 -44.01 21.68 19.67
CA HIS A 254 -44.39 22.95 19.03
C HIS A 254 -43.56 23.30 17.79
N LEU A 255 -42.32 22.83 17.71
CA LEU A 255 -41.51 22.93 16.49
C LEU A 255 -42.15 22.12 15.35
N SER A 256 -42.60 20.89 15.63
CA SER A 256 -43.30 20.05 14.64
C SER A 256 -44.67 20.61 14.23
N LEU A 257 -45.31 21.40 15.09
CA LEU A 257 -46.54 22.13 14.76
C LEU A 257 -46.27 23.39 13.90
N SER A 258 -45.01 23.81 13.79
CA SER A 258 -44.55 24.99 13.05
C SER A 258 -43.64 24.58 11.88
N PRO A 259 -44.16 23.87 10.86
CA PRO A 259 -43.34 23.25 9.81
C PRO A 259 -42.53 24.26 9.00
N GLU A 260 -42.99 25.52 8.88
CA GLU A 260 -42.22 26.58 8.23
C GLU A 260 -40.87 26.83 8.94
N VAL A 261 -40.89 26.87 10.28
CA VAL A 261 -39.70 27.15 11.10
C VAL A 261 -38.71 26.01 10.97
N GLU A 262 -39.19 24.77 11.08
CA GLU A 262 -38.37 23.57 10.91
C GLU A 262 -37.76 23.51 9.50
N HIS A 263 -38.58 23.64 8.45
CA HIS A 263 -38.13 23.59 7.06
C HIS A 263 -37.12 24.70 6.72
N LYS A 264 -37.38 25.95 7.12
CA LYS A 264 -36.44 27.06 6.91
C LYS A 264 -35.13 26.84 7.67
N SER A 265 -35.19 26.29 8.89
CA SER A 265 -34.00 25.98 9.68
C SER A 265 -33.14 24.92 8.99
N VAL A 266 -33.75 23.80 8.58
CA VAL A 266 -33.05 22.74 7.83
C VAL A 266 -32.46 23.30 6.54
N THR A 267 -33.26 24.00 5.74
CA THR A 267 -32.80 24.61 4.47
C THR A 267 -31.63 25.57 4.69
N GLY A 268 -31.68 26.40 5.73
CA GLY A 268 -30.61 27.32 6.10
C GLY A 268 -29.32 26.60 6.47
N LEU A 269 -29.41 25.56 7.31
CA LEU A 269 -28.25 24.76 7.72
C LEU A 269 -27.59 24.10 6.50
N LEU A 270 -28.38 23.49 5.61
CA LEU A 270 -27.88 22.87 4.38
C LEU A 270 -27.19 23.88 3.46
N ARG A 271 -27.79 25.06 3.27
CA ARG A 271 -27.22 26.15 2.46
C ARG A 271 -25.90 26.69 3.03
N LEU A 272 -25.77 26.78 4.35
CA LEU A 272 -24.51 27.18 4.99
C LEU A 272 -23.41 26.14 4.73
N ILE A 273 -23.71 24.84 4.86
CA ILE A 273 -22.74 23.78 4.59
C ILE A 273 -22.35 23.76 3.10
N GLU A 274 -23.30 23.96 2.19
CA GLU A 274 -23.03 24.08 0.75
C GLU A 274 -22.10 25.26 0.43
N LYS A 275 -22.35 26.43 1.02
CA LYS A 275 -21.47 27.61 0.89
C LYS A 275 -20.06 27.34 1.40
N GLU A 276 -19.94 26.63 2.52
CA GLU A 276 -18.63 26.22 3.04
C GLU A 276 -17.88 25.27 2.08
N ARG A 277 -18.58 24.35 1.41
CA ARG A 277 -17.97 23.49 0.37
C ARG A 277 -17.48 24.29 -0.83
N LEU A 278 -18.10 25.43 -1.13
CA LEU A 278 -17.67 26.36 -2.17
C LEU A 278 -16.53 27.29 -1.71
N GLY A 279 -16.08 27.17 -0.45
CA GLY A 279 -14.98 27.95 0.11
C GLY A 279 -15.40 29.28 0.74
N GLU A 280 -16.70 29.54 0.90
CA GLU A 280 -17.18 30.71 1.63
C GLU A 280 -16.99 30.53 3.14
N ALA A 281 -16.64 31.62 3.83
CA ALA A 281 -16.59 31.63 5.29
C ALA A 281 -18.00 31.62 5.88
N ILE A 282 -18.24 30.73 6.84
CA ILE A 282 -19.53 30.57 7.51
C ILE A 282 -19.36 30.60 9.03
N ASP A 283 -20.45 30.89 9.74
CA ASP A 283 -20.49 30.78 11.19
C ASP A 283 -20.66 29.31 11.63
N ARG A 284 -19.52 28.66 11.88
CA ARG A 284 -19.46 27.27 12.38
C ARG A 284 -20.05 27.11 13.78
N THR A 285 -20.08 28.17 14.60
CA THR A 285 -20.61 28.11 15.97
C THR A 285 -22.14 28.04 15.95
N LEU A 286 -22.77 28.87 15.11
CA LEU A 286 -24.22 28.83 14.88
C LEU A 286 -24.68 27.45 14.39
N LEU A 287 -23.96 26.87 13.41
CA LEU A 287 -24.20 25.52 12.91
C LEU A 287 -24.10 24.47 14.02
N ASN A 288 -23.02 24.50 14.80
CA ASN A 288 -22.81 23.56 15.90
C ASN A 288 -23.94 23.64 16.95
N HIS A 289 -24.35 24.85 17.35
CA HIS A 289 -25.40 25.04 18.35
C HIS A 289 -26.77 24.53 17.86
N LEU A 290 -27.14 24.88 16.62
CA LEU A 290 -28.41 24.44 16.04
C LEU A 290 -28.44 22.92 15.79
N LEU A 291 -27.35 22.32 15.32
CA LEU A 291 -27.30 20.87 15.14
C LEU A 291 -27.38 20.13 16.49
N LYS A 292 -26.72 20.66 17.54
CA LYS A 292 -26.88 20.16 18.90
C LYS A 292 -28.31 20.32 19.43
N MET A 293 -29.01 21.40 19.08
CA MET A 293 -30.44 21.53 19.37
C MET A 293 -31.23 20.39 18.71
N PHE A 294 -31.01 20.11 17.43
CA PHE A 294 -31.70 19.02 16.72
C PHE A 294 -31.41 17.65 17.34
N THR A 295 -30.17 17.41 17.80
CA THR A 295 -29.79 16.20 18.52
C THR A 295 -30.48 16.12 19.89
N ALA A 296 -30.48 17.21 20.67
CA ALA A 296 -31.15 17.28 21.97
C ALA A 296 -32.68 17.08 21.88
N LEU A 297 -33.30 17.55 20.80
CA LEU A 297 -34.72 17.34 20.51
C LEU A 297 -35.02 15.95 19.93
N GLY A 298 -34.00 15.16 19.55
CA GLY A 298 -34.15 13.84 18.96
C GLY A 298 -34.82 13.85 17.58
N ILE A 299 -34.59 14.92 16.80
CA ILE A 299 -35.11 15.09 15.42
C ILE A 299 -34.00 15.13 14.37
N TYR A 300 -32.73 15.15 14.78
CA TYR A 300 -31.56 15.25 13.89
C TYR A 300 -31.60 14.25 12.71
N THR A 301 -31.76 12.95 12.99
CA THR A 301 -31.71 11.91 11.96
C THR A 301 -32.81 12.03 10.91
N GLU A 302 -34.04 12.35 11.34
CA GLU A 302 -35.20 12.40 10.43
C GLU A 302 -35.31 13.74 9.70
N SER A 303 -35.15 14.86 10.41
CA SER A 303 -35.39 16.20 9.87
C SER A 303 -34.16 16.80 9.19
N PHE A 304 -32.93 16.43 9.59
CA PHE A 304 -31.70 17.03 9.07
C PHE A 304 -30.81 16.03 8.32
N GLU A 305 -30.45 14.90 8.93
CA GLU A 305 -29.43 13.99 8.39
C GLU A 305 -29.82 13.40 7.03
N LYS A 306 -31.07 12.96 6.87
CA LYS A 306 -31.58 12.44 5.60
C LYS A 306 -31.50 13.49 4.47
N PRO A 307 -32.12 14.69 4.60
CA PRO A 307 -31.94 15.76 3.61
C PRO A 307 -30.48 16.17 3.38
N PHE A 308 -29.67 16.18 4.44
CA PHE A 308 -28.25 16.50 4.35
C PHE A 308 -27.47 15.52 3.46
N LEU A 309 -27.70 14.23 3.62
CA LEU A 309 -27.06 13.19 2.81
C LEU A 309 -27.56 13.24 1.35
N GLU A 310 -28.85 13.52 1.13
CA GLU A 310 -29.43 13.69 -0.21
C GLU A 310 -28.80 14.89 -0.94
N CYS A 311 -28.81 16.08 -0.33
CA CYS A 311 -28.17 17.27 -0.91
C CYS A 311 -26.66 17.07 -1.12
N THR A 312 -25.99 16.37 -0.22
CA THR A 312 -24.57 16.04 -0.36
C THR A 312 -24.32 15.10 -1.54
N SER A 313 -25.18 14.10 -1.72
CA SER A 313 -25.12 13.19 -2.85
C SER A 313 -25.28 13.94 -4.19
N GLU A 314 -26.24 14.86 -4.28
CA GLU A 314 -26.46 15.68 -5.49
C GLU A 314 -25.31 16.64 -5.79
N PHE A 315 -24.78 17.28 -4.75
CA PHE A 315 -23.62 18.17 -4.84
C PHE A 315 -22.41 17.43 -5.42
N TYR A 316 -21.99 16.32 -4.79
CA TYR A 316 -20.81 15.58 -5.22
C TYR A 316 -21.02 14.82 -6.53
N ALA A 317 -22.25 14.41 -6.85
CA ALA A 317 -22.57 13.86 -8.17
C ALA A 317 -22.30 14.88 -9.30
N SER A 318 -22.67 16.15 -9.07
CA SER A 318 -22.46 17.23 -10.03
C SER A 318 -20.99 17.65 -10.10
N GLU A 319 -20.33 17.76 -8.95
CA GLU A 319 -18.91 18.10 -8.84
C GLU A 319 -18.01 17.04 -9.50
N GLY A 320 -18.27 15.75 -9.24
CA GLY A 320 -17.52 14.64 -9.82
C GLY A 320 -17.55 14.65 -11.35
N VAL A 321 -18.73 14.81 -11.95
CA VAL A 321 -18.89 14.90 -13.41
C VAL A 321 -18.14 16.12 -13.97
N LYS A 322 -18.26 17.28 -13.33
CA LYS A 322 -17.60 18.52 -13.77
C LYS A 322 -16.08 18.38 -13.76
N TYR A 323 -15.50 17.96 -12.64
CA TYR A 323 -14.04 17.84 -12.51
C TYR A 323 -13.47 16.72 -13.37
N MET A 324 -14.18 15.59 -13.55
CA MET A 324 -13.77 14.50 -14.45
C MET A 324 -13.72 14.90 -15.94
N GLN A 325 -14.37 16.01 -16.31
CA GLN A 325 -14.32 16.59 -17.66
C GLN A 325 -13.27 17.69 -17.79
N GLN A 326 -13.01 18.46 -16.72
CA GLN A 326 -12.18 19.66 -16.76
C GLN A 326 -10.74 19.44 -16.32
N SER A 327 -10.47 18.39 -15.54
CA SER A 327 -9.17 18.09 -14.97
C SER A 327 -8.62 16.76 -15.49
N ASP A 328 -7.31 16.59 -15.39
CA ASP A 328 -6.69 15.28 -15.58
C ASP A 328 -6.91 14.38 -14.36
N VAL A 329 -6.58 13.10 -14.49
CA VAL A 329 -6.77 12.11 -13.42
C VAL A 329 -5.92 12.41 -12.17
N PRO A 330 -4.62 12.79 -12.25
CA PRO A 330 -3.85 13.21 -11.09
C PRO A 330 -4.53 14.30 -10.26
N ASP A 331 -4.97 15.38 -10.91
CA ASP A 331 -5.56 16.53 -10.22
C ASP A 331 -6.97 16.21 -9.70
N TYR A 332 -7.73 15.39 -10.43
CA TYR A 332 -9.01 14.85 -9.96
C TYR A 332 -8.83 14.07 -8.65
N LEU A 333 -7.89 13.12 -8.59
CA LEU A 333 -7.69 12.29 -7.40
C LEU A 333 -7.21 13.12 -6.20
N LYS A 334 -6.36 14.14 -6.42
CA LYS A 334 -5.99 15.10 -5.37
C LYS A 334 -7.20 15.87 -4.86
N HIS A 335 -8.08 16.32 -5.76
CA HIS A 335 -9.31 16.99 -5.38
C HIS A 335 -10.20 16.09 -4.51
N VAL A 336 -10.33 14.80 -4.86
CA VAL A 336 -11.09 13.85 -4.04
C VAL A 336 -10.48 13.68 -2.63
N GLU A 337 -9.16 13.58 -2.49
CA GLU A 337 -8.51 13.53 -1.17
C GLU A 337 -8.79 14.78 -0.34
N VAL A 338 -8.75 15.97 -0.97
CA VAL A 338 -9.09 17.23 -0.31
C VAL A 338 -10.53 17.20 0.18
N ARG A 339 -11.51 16.83 -0.66
CA ARG A 339 -12.93 16.75 -0.28
C ARG A 339 -13.18 15.76 0.86
N LEU A 340 -12.57 14.57 0.82
CA LEU A 340 -12.70 13.59 1.89
C LEU A 340 -12.17 14.10 3.23
N ARG A 341 -11.06 14.84 3.22
CA ARG A 341 -10.49 15.47 4.43
C ARG A 341 -11.38 16.60 4.93
N GLU A 342 -11.86 17.48 4.05
CA GLU A 342 -12.75 18.58 4.45
C GLU A 342 -14.04 18.05 5.09
N GLU A 343 -14.68 17.02 4.51
CA GLU A 343 -15.87 16.41 5.11
C GLU A 343 -15.56 15.72 6.44
N HIS A 344 -14.39 15.11 6.58
CA HIS A 344 -13.94 14.56 7.86
C HIS A 344 -13.81 15.66 8.92
N GLU A 345 -13.21 16.81 8.59
CA GLU A 345 -13.12 17.96 9.48
C GLU A 345 -14.50 18.50 9.86
N ARG A 346 -15.44 18.61 8.90
CA ARG A 346 -16.83 19.03 9.17
C ARG A 346 -17.51 18.09 10.17
N CYS A 347 -17.29 16.78 10.06
CA CYS A 347 -17.77 15.81 11.04
C CYS A 347 -17.27 16.08 12.45
N LEU A 348 -16.01 16.48 12.59
CA LEU A 348 -15.41 16.74 13.91
C LEU A 348 -15.89 18.07 14.51
N VAL A 349 -16.18 19.06 13.68
CA VAL A 349 -16.50 20.41 14.16
C VAL A 349 -17.95 20.58 14.55
N TYR A 350 -18.92 20.10 13.75
CA TYR A 350 -20.34 20.43 14.00
C TYR A 350 -21.38 19.34 13.70
N LEU A 351 -21.04 18.26 12.99
CA LEU A 351 -22.00 17.17 12.74
C LEU A 351 -22.05 16.17 13.90
N ASP A 352 -23.14 15.41 13.97
CA ASP A 352 -23.24 14.28 14.90
C ASP A 352 -22.32 13.13 14.47
N VAL A 353 -21.79 12.38 15.45
CA VAL A 353 -20.89 11.25 15.22
C VAL A 353 -21.53 10.15 14.35
N SER A 354 -22.86 9.99 14.45
CA SER A 354 -23.62 9.04 13.65
C SER A 354 -23.53 9.31 12.14
N THR A 355 -23.38 10.58 11.74
CA THR A 355 -23.35 11.01 10.33
C THR A 355 -22.02 10.74 9.64
N LYS A 356 -20.93 10.54 10.39
CA LYS A 356 -19.58 10.38 9.83
C LYS A 356 -19.50 9.26 8.79
N LYS A 357 -20.01 8.07 9.12
CA LYS A 357 -19.93 6.90 8.22
C LYS A 357 -20.84 7.06 6.99
N PRO A 358 -22.13 7.42 7.12
CA PRO A 358 -23.00 7.69 5.96
C PRO A 358 -22.48 8.80 5.04
N LEU A 359 -21.94 9.88 5.60
CA LEU A 359 -21.40 10.99 4.83
C LEU A 359 -20.19 10.57 3.99
N VAL A 360 -19.18 9.97 4.63
CA VAL A 360 -17.97 9.50 3.92
C VAL A 360 -18.33 8.50 2.82
N THR A 361 -19.23 7.56 3.09
CA THR A 361 -19.71 6.58 2.10
C THR A 361 -20.38 7.28 0.91
N THR A 362 -21.16 8.35 1.16
CA THR A 362 -21.84 9.12 0.12
C THR A 362 -20.83 9.85 -0.78
N VAL A 363 -19.80 10.46 -0.19
CA VAL A 363 -18.73 11.15 -0.93
C VAL A 363 -17.92 10.16 -1.77
N GLU A 364 -17.51 9.04 -1.18
CA GLU A 364 -16.77 7.96 -1.85
C GLU A 364 -17.57 7.40 -3.04
N LYS A 365 -18.88 7.17 -2.85
CA LYS A 365 -19.75 6.67 -3.92
C LYS A 365 -19.83 7.65 -5.10
N GLN A 366 -20.03 8.94 -4.82
CA GLN A 366 -20.23 9.93 -5.88
C GLN A 366 -18.94 10.33 -6.58
N LEU A 367 -17.83 10.47 -5.85
CA LEU A 367 -16.55 10.93 -6.42
C LEU A 367 -15.64 9.80 -6.91
N LEU A 368 -15.75 8.59 -6.35
CA LEU A 368 -14.86 7.47 -6.70
C LEU A 368 -15.62 6.34 -7.38
N GLU A 369 -16.56 5.69 -6.69
CA GLU A 369 -17.21 4.45 -7.18
C GLU A 369 -17.87 4.66 -8.54
N ARG A 370 -18.66 5.73 -8.69
CA ARG A 370 -19.34 6.10 -9.94
C ARG A 370 -18.40 6.38 -11.10
N HIS A 371 -17.18 6.80 -10.82
CA HIS A 371 -16.19 7.25 -11.80
C HIS A 371 -15.00 6.30 -11.96
N ALA A 372 -14.98 5.16 -11.26
CA ALA A 372 -13.83 4.26 -11.19
C ALA A 372 -13.36 3.79 -12.58
N SER A 373 -14.29 3.40 -13.46
CA SER A 373 -13.95 3.02 -14.84
C SER A 373 -13.36 4.19 -15.64
N ALA A 374 -14.00 5.36 -15.59
CA ALA A 374 -13.53 6.55 -16.31
C ALA A 374 -12.14 7.03 -15.84
N ILE A 375 -11.85 6.91 -14.54
CA ILE A 375 -10.55 7.19 -13.95
C ILE A 375 -9.48 6.25 -14.54
N LEU A 376 -9.77 4.96 -14.59
CA LEU A 376 -8.85 3.95 -15.13
C LEU A 376 -8.65 4.14 -16.65
N ASP A 377 -9.73 4.25 -17.41
CA ASP A 377 -9.72 4.33 -18.87
C ASP A 377 -8.97 5.56 -19.38
N LYS A 378 -9.10 6.71 -18.69
CA LYS A 378 -8.44 7.97 -19.10
C LYS A 378 -7.03 8.14 -18.54
N GLY A 379 -6.79 7.67 -17.32
CA GLY A 379 -5.62 8.05 -16.55
C GLY A 379 -4.58 6.96 -16.38
N PHE A 380 -4.99 5.71 -16.24
CA PHE A 380 -4.11 4.66 -15.73
C PHE A 380 -2.87 4.45 -16.59
N THR A 381 -3.05 4.28 -17.91
CA THR A 381 -1.93 4.13 -18.85
C THR A 381 -0.97 5.32 -18.80
N MET A 382 -1.49 6.55 -18.75
CA MET A 382 -0.66 7.76 -18.68
C MET A 382 0.18 7.81 -17.39
N LEU A 383 -0.41 7.42 -16.25
CA LEU A 383 0.32 7.37 -14.98
C LEU A 383 1.43 6.31 -14.99
N MET A 384 1.16 5.15 -15.60
CA MET A 384 2.12 4.06 -15.73
C MET A 384 3.28 4.44 -16.68
N ASP A 385 2.97 4.98 -17.86
CA ASP A 385 3.97 5.40 -18.85
C ASP A 385 4.89 6.51 -18.31
N ALA A 386 4.32 7.47 -17.57
CA ALA A 386 5.05 8.59 -16.98
C ALA A 386 5.70 8.24 -15.61
N ASN A 387 5.57 7.00 -15.14
CA ASN A 387 6.08 6.51 -13.86
C ASN A 387 5.71 7.42 -12.67
N ARG A 388 4.44 7.85 -12.61
CA ARG A 388 3.91 8.78 -11.60
C ARG A 388 3.57 8.05 -10.30
N ILE A 389 4.61 7.63 -9.57
CA ILE A 389 4.50 6.80 -8.34
C ILE A 389 3.51 7.38 -7.31
N GLU A 390 3.63 8.66 -6.95
CA GLU A 390 2.76 9.27 -5.94
C GLU A 390 1.28 9.27 -6.36
N ASP A 391 1.00 9.49 -7.64
CA ASP A 391 -0.37 9.52 -8.16
C ASP A 391 -0.96 8.10 -8.27
N LEU A 392 -0.14 7.10 -8.60
CA LEU A 392 -0.52 5.68 -8.57
C LEU A 392 -0.79 5.20 -7.14
N GLN A 393 0.03 5.64 -6.18
CA GLN A 393 -0.19 5.36 -4.76
C GLN A 393 -1.52 5.93 -4.30
N ARG A 394 -1.78 7.22 -4.59
CA ARG A 394 -3.07 7.88 -4.32
C ARG A 394 -4.24 7.13 -4.94
N MET A 395 -4.12 6.74 -6.22
CA MET A 395 -5.15 5.95 -6.90
C MET A 395 -5.43 4.64 -6.17
N SER A 396 -4.39 3.89 -5.79
CA SER A 396 -4.52 2.62 -5.05
C SER A 396 -5.21 2.82 -3.70
N THR A 397 -4.79 3.81 -2.91
CA THR A 397 -5.38 4.11 -1.60
C THR A 397 -6.85 4.52 -1.73
N LEU A 398 -7.21 5.35 -2.71
CA LEU A 398 -8.60 5.75 -2.94
C LEU A 398 -9.46 4.58 -3.44
N PHE A 399 -8.93 3.71 -4.30
CA PHE A 399 -9.64 2.56 -4.84
C PHE A 399 -9.89 1.47 -3.78
N LEU A 400 -9.01 1.36 -2.78
CA LEU A 400 -9.23 0.50 -1.62
C LEU A 400 -10.51 0.89 -0.86
N ARG A 401 -10.81 2.19 -0.76
CA ARG A 401 -11.98 2.71 -0.01
C ARG A 401 -13.32 2.31 -0.65
N VAL A 402 -13.34 2.14 -1.98
CA VAL A 402 -14.54 1.77 -2.75
C VAL A 402 -14.52 0.31 -3.25
N ASN A 403 -13.63 -0.53 -2.69
CA ASN A 403 -13.47 -1.93 -3.10
C ASN A 403 -13.23 -2.13 -4.62
N ALA A 404 -12.58 -1.16 -5.27
CA ALA A 404 -12.33 -1.16 -6.72
C ALA A 404 -10.93 -1.69 -7.10
N LEU A 405 -10.21 -2.31 -6.16
CA LEU A 405 -8.86 -2.83 -6.40
C LEU A 405 -8.80 -3.91 -7.49
N GLU A 406 -9.86 -4.69 -7.67
CA GLU A 406 -9.91 -5.70 -8.73
C GLU A 406 -9.96 -5.05 -10.12
N SER A 407 -10.69 -3.94 -10.29
CA SER A 407 -10.70 -3.16 -11.54
C SER A 407 -9.32 -2.54 -11.83
N LEU A 408 -8.62 -2.10 -10.79
CA LEU A 408 -7.25 -1.59 -10.90
C LEU A 408 -6.27 -2.70 -11.31
N ARG A 409 -6.38 -3.90 -10.73
CA ARG A 409 -5.60 -5.10 -11.12
C ARG A 409 -5.85 -5.49 -12.58
N GLN A 410 -7.10 -5.49 -13.02
CA GLN A 410 -7.46 -5.78 -14.41
C GLN A 410 -6.83 -4.76 -15.37
N SER A 411 -6.85 -3.47 -15.01
CA SER A 411 -6.19 -2.40 -15.77
C SER A 411 -4.68 -2.57 -15.82
N LEU A 412 -4.05 -2.95 -14.70
CA LEU A 412 -2.61 -3.29 -14.65
C LEU A 412 -2.28 -4.47 -15.57
N SER A 413 -3.04 -5.55 -15.51
CA SER A 413 -2.85 -6.72 -16.38
C SER A 413 -3.00 -6.34 -17.86
N ALA A 414 -4.02 -5.56 -18.21
CA ALA A 414 -4.25 -5.08 -19.57
C ALA A 414 -3.11 -4.19 -20.06
N TYR A 415 -2.63 -3.26 -19.22
CA TYR A 415 -1.49 -2.40 -19.52
C TYR A 415 -0.22 -3.23 -19.76
N ILE A 416 0.12 -4.16 -18.86
CA ILE A 416 1.32 -5.00 -18.99
C ILE A 416 1.27 -5.81 -20.29
N ARG A 417 0.10 -6.39 -20.60
CA ARG A 417 -0.09 -7.16 -21.83
C ARG A 417 0.03 -6.30 -23.08
N GLY A 418 -0.60 -5.12 -23.11
CA GLY A 418 -0.58 -4.23 -24.28
C GLY A 418 0.82 -3.64 -24.55
N THR A 419 1.43 -3.04 -23.52
CA THR A 419 2.78 -2.45 -23.63
C THR A 419 3.82 -3.53 -23.90
N GLY A 420 3.76 -4.64 -23.15
CA GLY A 420 4.68 -5.75 -23.34
C GLY A 420 4.56 -6.41 -24.72
N GLN A 421 3.34 -6.59 -25.25
CA GLN A 421 3.14 -7.22 -26.56
C GLN A 421 3.82 -6.39 -27.65
N SER A 422 3.79 -5.06 -27.55
CA SER A 422 4.48 -4.16 -28.46
C SER A 422 6.00 -4.34 -28.42
N ILE A 423 6.57 -4.67 -27.25
CA ILE A 423 8.00 -4.98 -27.08
C ILE A 423 8.34 -6.33 -27.70
N ILE A 424 7.53 -7.37 -27.49
CA ILE A 424 7.83 -8.74 -27.91
C ILE A 424 7.62 -9.00 -29.41
N MET A 425 6.65 -8.34 -30.01
CA MET A 425 6.25 -8.56 -31.41
C MET A 425 7.04 -7.72 -32.41
N ASP A 426 7.87 -6.78 -31.95
CA ASP A 426 8.72 -5.95 -32.81
C ASP A 426 9.98 -6.72 -33.24
N GLU A 427 9.91 -7.42 -34.37
CA GLU A 427 11.01 -8.25 -34.88
C GLU A 427 12.24 -7.43 -35.29
N GLU A 428 12.08 -6.14 -35.62
CA GLU A 428 13.19 -5.26 -35.99
C GLU A 428 14.09 -4.95 -34.79
N LYS A 429 13.51 -4.99 -33.57
CA LYS A 429 14.18 -4.71 -32.30
C LYS A 429 14.54 -5.95 -31.49
N ASP A 430 14.66 -7.12 -32.13
CA ASP A 430 15.06 -8.39 -31.48
C ASP A 430 16.35 -8.28 -30.63
N LYS A 431 17.27 -7.39 -31.01
CA LYS A 431 18.53 -7.16 -30.28
C LYS A 431 18.31 -6.47 -28.93
N ASP A 432 17.34 -5.57 -28.87
CA ASP A 432 17.04 -4.75 -27.70
C ASP A 432 15.93 -5.37 -26.83
N LEU A 433 15.31 -6.47 -27.29
CA LEU A 433 14.22 -7.15 -26.62
C LEU A 433 14.51 -7.45 -25.14
N VAL A 434 15.61 -8.15 -24.86
CA VAL A 434 15.95 -8.57 -23.48
C VAL A 434 16.23 -7.36 -22.58
N PRO A 435 17.07 -6.37 -22.98
CA PRO A 435 17.18 -5.11 -22.25
C PRO A 435 15.85 -4.42 -21.97
N CYS A 436 14.99 -4.25 -22.97
CA CYS A 436 13.69 -3.60 -22.80
C CYS A 436 12.77 -4.37 -21.84
N LEU A 437 12.77 -5.71 -21.87
CA LEU A 437 12.00 -6.52 -20.93
C LEU A 437 12.53 -6.39 -19.48
N LEU A 438 13.85 -6.28 -19.30
CA LEU A 438 14.46 -6.07 -18.00
C LEU A 438 14.10 -4.69 -17.43
N GLU A 439 14.19 -3.64 -18.24
CA GLU A 439 13.80 -2.27 -17.86
C GLU A 439 12.30 -2.19 -17.54
N PHE A 440 11.46 -2.80 -18.38
CA PHE A 440 10.02 -2.83 -18.16
C PHE A 440 9.65 -3.57 -16.87
N LYS A 441 10.28 -4.73 -16.62
CA LYS A 441 10.08 -5.47 -15.37
C LYS A 441 10.54 -4.67 -14.15
N ALA A 442 11.68 -4.00 -14.24
CA ALA A 442 12.20 -3.17 -13.15
C ALA A 442 11.27 -2.00 -12.83
N SER A 443 10.74 -1.31 -13.85
CA SER A 443 9.76 -0.23 -13.64
C SER A 443 8.50 -0.74 -12.94
N LEU A 444 7.97 -1.90 -13.33
CA LEU A 444 6.80 -2.49 -12.68
C LEU A 444 7.06 -2.93 -11.25
N ASP A 445 8.26 -3.44 -10.96
CA ASP A 445 8.66 -3.76 -9.59
C ASP A 445 8.73 -2.51 -8.71
N THR A 446 9.31 -1.41 -9.20
CA THR A 446 9.30 -0.12 -8.49
C THR A 446 7.87 0.36 -8.21
N ILE A 447 6.98 0.31 -9.20
CA ILE A 447 5.57 0.69 -9.02
C ILE A 447 4.88 -0.23 -8.00
N TRP A 448 5.11 -1.54 -8.07
CA TRP A 448 4.54 -2.48 -7.11
C TRP A 448 5.02 -2.25 -5.68
N GLU A 449 6.32 -1.98 -5.50
CA GLU A 449 6.90 -1.74 -4.18
C GLU A 449 6.45 -0.40 -3.59
N GLU A 450 6.53 0.69 -4.36
CA GLU A 450 6.31 2.05 -3.88
C GLU A 450 4.84 2.49 -3.96
N SER A 451 4.14 2.19 -5.06
CA SER A 451 2.75 2.64 -5.27
C SER A 451 1.71 1.67 -4.72
N PHE A 452 1.97 0.36 -4.80
CA PHE A 452 1.03 -0.68 -4.36
C PHE A 452 1.41 -1.32 -3.02
N CYS A 453 2.36 -0.74 -2.28
CA CYS A 453 2.78 -1.14 -0.93
C CYS A 453 3.08 -2.64 -0.82
N LYS A 454 3.72 -3.23 -1.83
CA LYS A 454 4.05 -4.68 -1.90
C LYS A 454 2.85 -5.60 -1.75
N ASN A 455 1.67 -5.17 -2.21
CA ASN A 455 0.48 -6.01 -2.15
C ASN A 455 0.65 -7.27 -3.04
N GLU A 456 0.47 -8.45 -2.43
CA GLU A 456 0.68 -9.76 -3.07
C GLU A 456 -0.25 -10.00 -4.27
N ALA A 457 -1.48 -9.49 -4.22
CA ALA A 457 -2.41 -9.63 -5.32
C ALA A 457 -1.88 -8.93 -6.60
N PHE A 458 -1.28 -7.74 -6.45
CA PHE A 458 -0.64 -7.06 -7.58
C PHE A 458 0.62 -7.78 -8.04
N SER A 459 1.43 -8.33 -7.13
CA SER A 459 2.59 -9.16 -7.48
C SER A 459 2.20 -10.35 -8.35
N ASN A 460 1.15 -11.07 -7.98
CA ASN A 460 0.65 -12.23 -8.74
C ASN A 460 0.11 -11.80 -10.11
N THR A 461 -0.58 -10.67 -10.19
CA THR A 461 -1.06 -10.11 -11.47
C THR A 461 0.11 -9.80 -12.42
N ILE A 462 1.18 -9.19 -11.89
CA ILE A 462 2.40 -8.89 -12.67
C ILE A 462 3.04 -10.19 -13.15
N LYS A 463 3.20 -11.19 -12.26
CA LYS A 463 3.78 -12.50 -12.60
C LYS A 463 3.00 -13.20 -13.72
N GLU A 464 1.68 -13.31 -13.59
CA GLU A 464 0.81 -13.96 -14.58
C GLU A 464 0.81 -13.22 -15.92
N ALA A 465 0.78 -11.88 -15.90
CA ALA A 465 0.83 -11.07 -17.10
C ALA A 465 2.20 -11.19 -17.81
N PHE A 466 3.31 -11.19 -17.06
CA PHE A 466 4.66 -11.40 -17.61
C PHE A 466 4.88 -12.80 -18.17
N GLU A 467 4.38 -13.83 -17.49
CA GLU A 467 4.46 -15.20 -17.97
C GLU A 467 3.71 -15.37 -19.28
N HIS A 468 2.48 -14.86 -19.36
CA HIS A 468 1.74 -14.86 -20.62
C HIS A 468 2.50 -14.10 -21.70
N LEU A 469 3.00 -12.91 -21.38
CA LEU A 469 3.70 -12.02 -22.30
C LEU A 469 4.92 -12.72 -22.92
N ILE A 470 5.85 -13.22 -22.10
CA ILE A 470 7.11 -13.84 -22.56
C ILE A 470 6.84 -15.07 -23.44
N ASN A 471 5.74 -15.76 -23.24
CA ASN A 471 5.39 -16.95 -24.01
C ASN A 471 4.51 -16.67 -25.24
N LEU A 472 4.16 -15.40 -25.52
CA LEU A 472 3.40 -15.04 -26.73
C LEU A 472 4.16 -15.38 -28.02
N ARG A 473 5.49 -15.15 -28.04
CA ARG A 473 6.34 -15.47 -29.19
C ARG A 473 7.06 -16.80 -28.93
N GLN A 474 6.64 -17.84 -29.63
CA GLN A 474 7.17 -19.19 -29.40
C GLN A 474 8.69 -19.24 -29.60
N ASN A 475 9.42 -19.83 -28.65
CA ASN A 475 10.85 -20.14 -28.67
C ASN A 475 11.83 -18.95 -28.74
N ARG A 476 11.44 -17.82 -29.32
CA ARG A 476 12.34 -16.72 -29.62
C ARG A 476 12.85 -15.97 -28.38
N PRO A 477 12.02 -15.64 -27.37
CA PRO A 477 12.50 -15.06 -26.12
C PRO A 477 13.49 -15.98 -25.40
N ALA A 478 13.27 -17.30 -25.42
CA ALA A 478 14.21 -18.28 -24.86
C ALA A 478 15.57 -18.26 -25.57
N GLU A 479 15.59 -18.20 -26.90
CA GLU A 479 16.81 -18.05 -27.69
C GLU A 479 17.54 -16.73 -27.38
N LEU A 480 16.81 -15.61 -27.38
CA LEU A 480 17.39 -14.27 -27.20
C LEU A 480 17.95 -14.10 -25.79
N ILE A 481 17.29 -14.65 -24.76
CA ILE A 481 17.80 -14.66 -23.39
C ILE A 481 19.10 -15.48 -23.29
N ALA A 482 19.18 -16.64 -23.95
CA ALA A 482 20.42 -17.42 -24.01
C ALA A 482 21.56 -16.67 -24.71
N LYS A 483 21.26 -15.98 -25.82
CA LYS A 483 22.23 -15.15 -26.55
C LYS A 483 22.70 -13.94 -25.74
N PHE A 484 21.79 -13.29 -25.02
CA PHE A 484 22.11 -12.17 -24.14
C PHE A 484 23.07 -12.60 -23.03
N LEU A 485 22.84 -13.75 -22.41
CA LEU A 485 23.77 -14.33 -21.43
C LEU A 485 25.13 -14.67 -22.04
N ASP A 486 25.17 -15.25 -23.25
CA ASP A 486 26.43 -15.50 -23.96
C ASP A 486 27.22 -14.22 -24.20
N GLU A 487 26.56 -13.13 -24.57
CA GLU A 487 27.22 -11.82 -24.76
C GLU A 487 27.83 -11.31 -23.46
N LYS A 488 27.08 -11.37 -22.34
CA LYS A 488 27.56 -10.88 -21.04
C LYS A 488 28.69 -11.73 -20.45
N LEU A 489 28.75 -13.02 -20.77
CA LEU A 489 29.77 -13.96 -20.26
C LEU A 489 31.02 -14.08 -21.16
N ARG A 490 31.14 -13.32 -22.26
CA ARG A 490 32.30 -13.37 -23.16
C ARG A 490 33.48 -12.49 -22.70
N ALA A 491 34.69 -13.01 -22.96
CA ALA A 491 35.97 -12.31 -22.80
C ALA A 491 36.03 -11.11 -23.76
N GLY A 492 35.74 -9.92 -23.23
CA GLY A 492 35.54 -8.70 -24.01
C GLY A 492 34.69 -7.65 -23.29
N ASN A 493 33.94 -8.06 -22.28
CA ASN A 493 33.13 -7.19 -21.42
C ASN A 493 34.00 -6.41 -20.39
N LYS A 494 35.06 -5.74 -20.86
CA LYS A 494 36.16 -5.14 -20.05
C LYS A 494 35.77 -3.90 -19.21
N GLY A 495 34.48 -3.69 -18.95
CA GLY A 495 33.98 -2.54 -18.19
C GLY A 495 32.94 -2.85 -17.12
N THR A 496 32.48 -4.11 -17.00
CA THR A 496 31.49 -4.52 -16.00
C THR A 496 32.21 -5.18 -14.82
N SER A 497 31.92 -4.75 -13.60
CA SER A 497 32.47 -5.41 -12.41
C SER A 497 31.86 -6.80 -12.22
N GLU A 498 32.50 -7.68 -11.44
CA GLU A 498 31.92 -8.99 -11.14
C GLU A 498 30.58 -8.87 -10.40
N GLU A 499 30.44 -7.87 -9.52
CA GLU A 499 29.20 -7.58 -8.78
C GLU A 499 28.06 -7.12 -9.71
N GLU A 500 28.36 -6.23 -10.66
CA GLU A 500 27.39 -5.78 -11.65
C GLU A 500 26.96 -6.92 -12.57
N LEU A 501 27.92 -7.78 -12.98
CA LEU A 501 27.64 -8.95 -13.79
C LEU A 501 26.68 -9.89 -13.05
N GLU A 502 26.96 -10.19 -11.77
CA GLU A 502 26.12 -11.05 -10.95
C GLU A 502 24.70 -10.49 -10.82
N GLY A 503 24.57 -9.18 -10.57
CA GLY A 503 23.27 -8.51 -10.55
C GLY A 503 22.51 -8.58 -11.88
N ILE A 504 23.20 -8.54 -13.02
CA ILE A 504 22.58 -8.77 -14.33
C ILE A 504 22.11 -10.22 -14.47
N LEU A 505 22.90 -11.20 -14.05
CA LEU A 505 22.52 -12.62 -14.11
C LEU A 505 21.26 -12.90 -13.29
N ASP A 506 21.14 -12.32 -12.09
CA ASP A 506 19.96 -12.47 -11.24
C ASP A 506 18.70 -11.87 -11.89
N LYS A 507 18.82 -10.67 -12.49
CA LYS A 507 17.71 -10.04 -13.20
C LYS A 507 17.26 -10.86 -14.42
N VAL A 508 18.21 -11.42 -15.18
CA VAL A 508 17.89 -12.29 -16.32
C VAL A 508 17.22 -13.59 -15.86
N LEU A 509 17.59 -14.12 -14.71
CA LEU A 509 16.96 -15.32 -14.16
C LEU A 509 15.50 -15.09 -13.75
N VAL A 510 15.14 -13.88 -13.33
CA VAL A 510 13.73 -13.53 -13.13
C VAL A 510 12.95 -13.70 -14.44
N LEU A 511 13.49 -13.24 -15.57
CA LEU A 511 12.86 -13.46 -16.88
C LEU A 511 12.83 -14.95 -17.26
N PHE A 512 13.91 -15.68 -17.00
CA PHE A 512 14.01 -17.11 -17.28
C PHE A 512 12.92 -17.93 -16.58
N ARG A 513 12.53 -17.56 -15.35
CA ARG A 513 11.45 -18.24 -14.61
C ARG A 513 10.11 -18.21 -15.34
N TYR A 514 9.84 -17.16 -16.11
CA TYR A 514 8.61 -17.00 -16.88
C TYR A 514 8.61 -17.77 -18.21
N ILE A 515 9.73 -18.34 -18.64
CA ILE A 515 9.84 -19.03 -19.93
C ILE A 515 9.32 -20.46 -19.82
N GLN A 516 8.44 -20.86 -20.75
CA GLN A 516 8.00 -22.25 -20.90
C GLN A 516 9.00 -23.10 -21.71
N GLY A 517 9.58 -22.55 -22.79
CA GLY A 517 10.56 -23.22 -23.66
C GLY A 517 11.98 -23.33 -23.09
N LYS A 518 12.12 -23.91 -21.89
CA LYS A 518 13.42 -24.04 -21.18
C LYS A 518 14.41 -24.98 -21.87
N ASP A 519 13.91 -25.97 -22.60
CA ASP A 519 14.68 -26.88 -23.45
C ASP A 519 15.35 -26.16 -24.64
N VAL A 520 14.62 -25.21 -25.25
CA VAL A 520 15.16 -24.33 -26.29
C VAL A 520 16.27 -23.46 -25.72
N PHE A 521 16.03 -22.83 -24.56
CA PHE A 521 17.06 -22.09 -23.85
C PHE A 521 18.31 -22.96 -23.59
N GLU A 522 18.14 -24.18 -23.05
CA GLU A 522 19.24 -25.11 -22.78
C GLU A 522 20.05 -25.41 -24.05
N ALA A 523 19.37 -25.68 -25.18
CA ALA A 523 20.02 -26.01 -26.44
C ALA A 523 20.92 -24.87 -26.94
N PHE A 524 20.42 -23.62 -26.92
CA PHE A 524 21.20 -22.45 -27.30
C PHE A 524 22.31 -22.16 -26.29
N TYR A 525 22.01 -22.16 -25.00
CA TYR A 525 22.98 -21.91 -23.94
C TYR A 525 24.13 -22.90 -23.97
N LYS A 526 23.84 -24.20 -24.10
CA LYS A 526 24.84 -25.28 -24.21
C LYS A 526 25.73 -25.13 -25.43
N LYS A 527 25.15 -24.79 -26.59
CA LYS A 527 25.89 -24.57 -27.83
C LYS A 527 26.91 -23.42 -27.68
N ASP A 528 26.49 -22.33 -27.05
CA ASP A 528 27.35 -21.15 -26.91
C ASP A 528 28.35 -21.30 -25.75
N LEU A 529 27.97 -21.96 -24.66
CA LEU A 529 28.90 -22.39 -23.60
C LEU A 529 30.03 -23.28 -24.17
N ALA A 530 29.70 -24.23 -25.05
CA ALA A 530 30.70 -25.10 -25.67
C ALA A 530 31.76 -24.29 -26.43
N LYS A 531 31.35 -23.26 -27.18
CA LYS A 531 32.27 -22.36 -27.88
C LYS A 531 33.12 -21.55 -26.90
N ARG A 532 32.52 -21.01 -25.82
CA ARG A 532 33.27 -20.22 -24.84
C ARG A 532 34.34 -21.05 -24.13
N LEU A 533 34.00 -22.27 -23.73
CA LEU A 533 34.93 -23.21 -23.08
C LEU A 533 36.07 -23.66 -24.01
N LEU A 534 35.75 -24.09 -25.24
CA LEU A 534 36.76 -24.63 -26.16
C LEU A 534 37.68 -23.55 -26.77
N LEU A 535 37.18 -22.32 -26.90
CA LEU A 535 37.97 -21.21 -27.45
C LEU A 535 38.62 -20.34 -26.37
N GLY A 536 38.43 -20.66 -25.08
CA GLY A 536 38.96 -19.86 -23.96
C GLY A 536 38.43 -18.43 -23.95
N LYS A 537 37.16 -18.23 -24.33
CA LYS A 537 36.52 -16.91 -24.50
C LYS A 537 35.54 -16.55 -23.38
N SER A 538 35.59 -17.21 -22.22
CA SER A 538 34.78 -16.84 -21.06
C SER A 538 35.37 -15.62 -20.34
N ALA A 539 34.51 -14.73 -19.82
CA ALA A 539 34.91 -13.57 -19.03
C ALA A 539 35.52 -13.98 -17.68
N SER A 540 34.85 -14.90 -16.99
CA SER A 540 35.29 -15.50 -15.73
C SER A 540 34.78 -16.93 -15.62
N ILE A 541 35.61 -17.84 -15.11
CA ILE A 541 35.22 -19.23 -14.85
C ILE A 541 34.23 -19.28 -13.68
N ASP A 542 34.40 -18.42 -12.69
CA ASP A 542 33.56 -18.38 -11.49
C ASP A 542 32.16 -17.86 -11.85
N ALA A 543 32.06 -16.86 -12.73
CA ALA A 543 30.77 -16.39 -13.25
C ALA A 543 30.00 -17.49 -14.01
N GLU A 544 30.69 -18.31 -14.80
CA GLU A 544 30.05 -19.42 -15.51
C GLU A 544 29.57 -20.51 -14.54
N LYS A 545 30.37 -20.84 -13.51
CA LYS A 545 29.99 -21.77 -12.44
C LYS A 545 28.79 -21.21 -11.64
N SER A 546 28.78 -19.92 -11.33
CA SER A 546 27.67 -19.23 -10.68
C SER A 546 26.38 -19.37 -11.50
N MET A 547 26.43 -19.04 -12.79
CA MET A 547 25.26 -19.14 -13.67
C MET A 547 24.68 -20.56 -13.74
N ILE A 548 25.53 -21.59 -13.86
CA ILE A 548 25.08 -22.99 -13.83
C ILE A 548 24.45 -23.34 -12.48
N SER A 549 25.06 -22.88 -11.38
CA SER A 549 24.49 -23.12 -10.05
C SER A 549 23.10 -22.50 -9.90
N LYS A 550 22.88 -21.28 -10.42
CA LYS A 550 21.57 -20.65 -10.41
C LYS A 550 20.56 -21.40 -11.29
N LEU A 551 20.95 -21.81 -12.50
CA LEU A 551 20.09 -22.66 -13.37
C LEU A 551 19.71 -23.99 -12.70
N LYS A 552 20.62 -24.57 -11.91
CA LYS A 552 20.38 -25.79 -11.15
C LYS A 552 19.34 -25.58 -10.05
N THR A 553 19.37 -24.44 -9.38
CA THR A 553 18.35 -24.08 -8.38
C THR A 553 16.97 -23.96 -9.02
N GLU A 554 16.88 -23.37 -10.21
CA GLU A 554 15.60 -23.12 -10.89
C GLU A 554 15.00 -24.37 -11.58
N CYS A 555 15.84 -25.24 -12.17
CA CYS A 555 15.39 -26.36 -13.00
C CYS A 555 15.82 -27.74 -12.51
N GLY A 556 16.58 -27.81 -11.41
CA GLY A 556 17.12 -29.04 -10.86
C GLY A 556 18.37 -29.55 -11.57
N SER A 557 18.98 -30.58 -10.98
CA SER A 557 20.25 -31.17 -11.42
C SER A 557 20.17 -31.86 -12.79
N GLN A 558 19.00 -32.38 -13.19
CA GLN A 558 18.84 -33.04 -14.48
C GLN A 558 19.03 -32.07 -15.64
N PHE A 559 18.56 -30.83 -15.49
CA PHE A 559 18.69 -29.77 -16.48
C PHE A 559 20.16 -29.36 -16.68
N THR A 560 20.91 -29.21 -15.58
CA THR A 560 22.31 -28.76 -15.63
C THR A 560 23.34 -29.87 -15.81
N ASN A 561 22.97 -31.15 -15.70
CA ASN A 561 23.89 -32.29 -15.72
C ASN A 561 24.86 -32.25 -16.91
N LYS A 562 24.36 -31.95 -18.11
CA LYS A 562 25.19 -31.85 -19.32
C LYS A 562 26.17 -30.68 -19.24
N LEU A 563 25.72 -29.52 -18.75
CA LEU A 563 26.55 -28.31 -18.61
C LEU A 563 27.65 -28.53 -17.56
N GLU A 564 27.32 -29.14 -16.43
CA GLU A 564 28.30 -29.53 -15.39
C GLU A 564 29.30 -30.55 -15.94
N GLY A 565 28.84 -31.51 -16.74
CA GLY A 565 29.68 -32.48 -17.43
C GLY A 565 30.69 -31.83 -18.39
N MET A 566 30.29 -30.78 -19.11
CA MET A 566 31.19 -30.01 -19.98
C MET A 566 32.34 -29.36 -19.18
N PHE A 567 32.08 -28.82 -17.99
CA PHE A 567 33.14 -28.28 -17.12
C PHE A 567 34.10 -29.35 -16.64
N LYS A 568 33.57 -30.49 -16.19
CA LYS A 568 34.39 -31.64 -15.76
C LYS A 568 35.28 -32.15 -16.88
N ASP A 569 34.78 -32.21 -18.12
CA ASP A 569 35.58 -32.60 -19.28
C ASP A 569 36.72 -31.61 -19.56
N ILE A 570 36.50 -30.30 -19.38
CA ILE A 570 37.55 -29.28 -19.54
C ILE A 570 38.63 -29.40 -18.45
N GLU A 571 38.23 -29.58 -17.19
CA GLU A 571 39.17 -29.77 -16.07
C GLU A 571 39.97 -31.07 -16.25
N LEU A 572 39.30 -32.19 -16.52
CA LEU A 572 39.95 -33.49 -16.78
C LEU A 572 40.87 -33.45 -18.00
N SER A 573 40.50 -32.70 -19.04
CA SER A 573 41.36 -32.51 -20.22
C SER A 573 42.68 -31.83 -19.86
N LYS A 574 42.69 -30.87 -18.92
CA LYS A 574 43.94 -30.23 -18.46
C LYS A 574 44.86 -31.26 -17.80
N GLU A 575 44.32 -32.07 -16.89
CA GLU A 575 45.07 -33.16 -16.23
C GLU A 575 45.59 -34.20 -17.23
N ILE A 576 44.77 -34.56 -18.23
CA ILE A 576 45.18 -35.48 -19.31
C ILE A 576 46.33 -34.88 -20.13
N ASN A 577 46.27 -33.59 -20.47
CA ASN A 577 47.34 -32.93 -21.22
C ASN A 577 48.66 -32.89 -20.42
N GLU A 578 48.60 -32.60 -19.12
CA GLU A 578 49.77 -32.63 -18.26
C GLU A 578 50.36 -34.04 -18.16
N SER A 579 49.50 -35.05 -17.96
CA SER A 579 49.89 -36.46 -17.94
C SER A 579 50.47 -36.91 -19.29
N PHE A 580 49.95 -36.41 -20.41
CA PHE A 580 50.47 -36.68 -21.75
C PHE A 580 51.86 -36.05 -21.93
N LYS A 581 52.03 -34.76 -21.61
CA LYS A 581 53.32 -34.05 -21.70
C LYS A 581 54.43 -34.75 -20.89
N GLN A 582 54.09 -35.41 -19.77
CA GLN A 582 55.03 -36.16 -18.93
C GLN A 582 55.23 -37.63 -19.35
N SER A 583 54.39 -38.15 -20.25
CA SER A 583 54.44 -39.57 -20.68
C SER A 583 55.73 -39.92 -21.43
N SER A 584 56.10 -41.21 -21.43
CA SER A 584 57.23 -41.68 -22.22
C SER A 584 56.94 -41.61 -23.72
N GLN A 585 55.69 -41.82 -24.13
CA GLN A 585 55.23 -41.70 -25.51
C GLN A 585 55.47 -40.29 -26.04
N ALA A 586 55.06 -39.25 -25.29
CA ALA A 586 55.29 -37.87 -25.68
C ALA A 586 56.78 -37.53 -25.75
N ARG A 587 57.59 -37.96 -24.78
CA ARG A 587 59.02 -37.64 -24.71
C ARG A 587 59.87 -38.34 -25.77
N THR A 588 59.45 -39.50 -26.27
CA THR A 588 60.26 -40.34 -27.18
C THR A 588 59.76 -40.35 -28.62
N LYS A 589 58.44 -40.21 -28.84
CA LYS A 589 57.83 -40.34 -30.17
C LYS A 589 57.41 -39.02 -30.81
N LEU A 590 57.23 -37.93 -30.05
CA LEU A 590 56.76 -36.66 -30.64
C LEU A 590 57.89 -35.96 -31.40
N PRO A 591 57.63 -35.50 -32.64
CA PRO A 591 58.50 -34.56 -33.33
C PRO A 591 58.68 -33.26 -32.53
N SER A 592 59.76 -32.52 -32.78
CA SER A 592 59.94 -31.19 -32.23
C SER A 592 59.26 -30.12 -33.10
N GLY A 593 58.73 -29.06 -32.49
CA GLY A 593 58.27 -27.86 -33.21
C GLY A 593 56.78 -27.55 -33.16
N ILE A 594 55.91 -28.47 -32.69
CA ILE A 594 54.48 -28.21 -32.49
C ILE A 594 54.12 -28.41 -31.02
N GLU A 595 53.51 -27.40 -30.40
CA GLU A 595 52.83 -27.57 -29.11
C GLU A 595 51.38 -28.02 -29.35
N MET A 596 51.01 -29.17 -28.78
CA MET A 596 49.67 -29.71 -28.87
C MET A 596 48.98 -29.69 -27.51
N SER A 597 47.73 -29.26 -27.50
CA SER A 597 46.79 -29.37 -26.38
C SER A 597 45.51 -30.00 -26.90
N VAL A 598 45.01 -31.04 -26.22
CA VAL A 598 43.85 -31.81 -26.65
C VAL A 598 42.73 -31.71 -25.62
N HIS A 599 41.53 -31.34 -26.06
CA HIS A 599 40.33 -31.43 -25.24
C HIS A 599 39.60 -32.74 -25.53
N VAL A 600 39.49 -33.61 -24.52
CA VAL A 600 38.77 -34.88 -24.62
C VAL A 600 37.36 -34.68 -24.07
N LEU A 601 36.36 -34.84 -24.93
CA LEU A 601 34.97 -34.47 -24.66
C LEU A 601 34.06 -35.70 -24.63
N THR A 602 33.13 -35.76 -23.68
CA THR A 602 32.15 -36.83 -23.55
C THR A 602 30.96 -36.59 -24.49
N THR A 603 30.77 -37.45 -25.50
CA THR A 603 29.76 -37.26 -26.57
C THR A 603 28.33 -36.95 -26.07
N GLY A 604 27.91 -37.47 -24.92
CA GLY A 604 26.57 -37.25 -24.38
C GLY A 604 26.34 -35.88 -23.70
N TYR A 605 27.41 -35.15 -23.36
CA TYR A 605 27.31 -33.85 -22.68
C TYR A 605 27.41 -32.68 -23.65
N TRP A 606 28.19 -32.83 -24.72
CA TRP A 606 28.48 -31.77 -25.68
C TRP A 606 27.44 -31.72 -26.81
N PRO A 607 27.29 -30.57 -27.50
CA PRO A 607 26.52 -30.51 -28.73
C PRO A 607 26.99 -31.55 -29.76
N THR A 608 26.08 -32.01 -30.60
CA THR A 608 26.45 -32.90 -31.71
C THR A 608 27.18 -32.09 -32.79
N TYR A 609 28.39 -32.51 -33.11
CA TYR A 609 29.18 -31.93 -34.21
C TYR A 609 29.25 -32.93 -35.36
N PRO A 610 28.86 -32.54 -36.59
CA PRO A 610 29.00 -33.42 -37.73
C PRO A 610 30.50 -33.66 -38.01
N PRO A 611 30.92 -34.93 -38.15
CA PRO A 611 32.30 -35.23 -38.50
C PRO A 611 32.57 -34.67 -39.91
N MET A 612 33.74 -34.07 -40.08
CA MET A 612 34.21 -33.60 -41.38
C MET A 612 35.57 -34.21 -41.67
N ASP A 613 35.62 -34.96 -42.77
CA ASP A 613 36.86 -35.53 -43.27
C ASP A 613 37.71 -34.42 -43.87
N VAL A 614 38.94 -34.32 -43.38
CA VAL A 614 39.94 -33.38 -43.87
C VAL A 614 41.27 -34.09 -43.94
N ARG A 615 41.96 -33.95 -45.06
CA ARG A 615 43.36 -34.38 -45.18
C ARG A 615 44.27 -33.46 -44.39
N LEU A 616 44.65 -33.92 -43.20
CA LEU A 616 45.61 -33.22 -42.36
C LEU A 616 47.05 -33.44 -42.88
N PRO A 617 47.94 -32.44 -42.74
CA PRO A 617 49.38 -32.62 -42.94
C PRO A 617 49.92 -33.81 -42.15
N HIS A 618 50.94 -34.48 -42.69
CA HIS A 618 51.51 -35.69 -42.10
C HIS A 618 51.93 -35.44 -40.65
N GLU A 619 52.53 -34.28 -40.37
CA GLU A 619 52.97 -33.87 -39.05
C GLU A 619 51.80 -33.88 -38.05
N LEU A 620 50.64 -33.32 -38.39
CA LEU A 620 49.50 -33.30 -37.48
C LEU A 620 48.91 -34.69 -37.22
N ASN A 621 48.91 -35.57 -38.24
CA ASN A 621 48.46 -36.96 -38.07
C ASN A 621 49.34 -37.72 -37.08
N VAL A 622 50.67 -37.55 -37.15
CA VAL A 622 51.61 -38.18 -36.21
C VAL A 622 51.30 -37.80 -34.76
N TYR A 623 51.03 -36.52 -34.49
CA TYR A 623 50.67 -36.06 -33.15
C TYR A 623 49.33 -36.65 -32.69
N GLN A 624 48.32 -36.70 -33.58
CA GLN A 624 47.03 -37.30 -33.26
C GLN A 624 47.13 -38.79 -32.92
N ASP A 625 47.93 -39.55 -33.67
CA ASP A 625 48.13 -41.00 -33.47
C ASP A 625 48.87 -41.29 -32.16
N ILE A 626 49.93 -40.53 -31.84
CA ILE A 626 50.67 -40.68 -30.59
C ILE A 626 49.78 -40.36 -29.38
N PHE A 627 48.97 -39.29 -29.47
CA PHE A 627 48.01 -38.98 -28.40
C PHE A 627 46.96 -40.08 -28.25
N LYS A 628 46.45 -40.62 -29.37
CA LYS A 628 45.46 -41.71 -29.36
C LYS A 628 46.03 -42.98 -28.73
N GLU A 629 47.27 -43.36 -29.05
CA GLU A 629 47.96 -44.50 -28.42
C GLU A 629 48.09 -44.29 -26.91
N PHE A 630 48.56 -43.11 -26.48
CA PHE A 630 48.65 -42.75 -25.06
C PHE A 630 47.29 -42.85 -24.37
N TYR A 631 46.26 -42.22 -24.92
CA TYR A 631 44.94 -42.17 -24.29
C TYR A 631 44.32 -43.56 -24.15
N LEU A 632 44.37 -44.37 -25.21
CA LEU A 632 43.82 -45.73 -25.19
C LEU A 632 44.61 -46.69 -24.30
N SER A 633 45.91 -46.45 -24.08
CA SER A 633 46.69 -47.22 -23.10
C SER A 633 46.27 -46.98 -21.65
N LYS A 634 45.74 -45.80 -21.35
CA LYS A 634 45.30 -45.40 -20.01
C LYS A 634 43.80 -45.63 -19.77
N TYR A 635 42.98 -45.49 -20.81
CA TYR A 635 41.52 -45.58 -20.74
C TYR A 635 40.97 -46.68 -21.66
N ASN A 636 41.01 -47.92 -21.18
CA ASN A 636 40.54 -49.10 -21.90
C ASN A 636 39.02 -49.05 -22.19
N GLY A 637 38.62 -49.60 -23.34
CA GLY A 637 37.20 -49.70 -23.74
C GLY A 637 36.59 -48.40 -24.29
N ARG A 638 37.37 -47.34 -24.48
CA ARG A 638 36.91 -46.08 -25.08
C ARG A 638 37.25 -46.00 -26.57
N ARG A 639 36.45 -45.23 -27.32
CA ARG A 639 36.70 -44.90 -28.72
C ARG A 639 36.81 -43.39 -28.88
N LEU A 640 37.90 -42.94 -29.48
CA LEU A 640 38.10 -41.53 -29.81
C LEU A 640 37.67 -41.24 -31.24
N MET A 641 37.12 -40.04 -31.45
CA MET A 641 36.77 -39.48 -32.76
C MET A 641 37.20 -38.01 -32.77
N TRP A 642 38.09 -37.64 -33.70
CA TRP A 642 38.56 -36.26 -33.84
C TRP A 642 37.49 -35.38 -34.48
N GLN A 643 37.24 -34.22 -33.89
CA GLN A 643 36.30 -33.22 -34.40
C GLN A 643 37.08 -32.04 -35.01
N ASN A 644 37.48 -32.19 -36.27
CA ASN A 644 38.33 -31.22 -36.97
C ASN A 644 37.70 -29.82 -37.05
N SER A 645 36.37 -29.73 -37.03
CA SER A 645 35.61 -28.46 -37.06
C SER A 645 35.83 -27.55 -35.85
N LEU A 646 36.28 -28.11 -34.73
CA LEU A 646 36.54 -27.40 -33.48
C LEU A 646 38.03 -27.09 -33.28
N GLY A 647 38.89 -27.66 -34.12
CA GLY A 647 40.32 -27.44 -34.05
C GLY A 647 40.71 -26.01 -34.40
N HIS A 648 41.71 -25.50 -33.70
CA HIS A 648 42.35 -24.22 -34.00
C HIS A 648 43.86 -24.34 -33.80
N CYS A 649 44.63 -23.53 -34.52
CA CYS A 649 46.08 -23.52 -34.45
C CYS A 649 46.59 -22.09 -34.44
N VAL A 650 47.80 -21.90 -33.91
CA VAL A 650 48.57 -20.67 -34.05
C VAL A 650 49.69 -20.92 -35.05
N LEU A 651 49.62 -20.26 -36.19
CA LEU A 651 50.63 -20.35 -37.24
C LEU A 651 51.62 -19.19 -37.16
N LYS A 652 52.91 -19.49 -37.32
CA LYS A 652 53.95 -18.48 -37.55
C LYS A 652 54.07 -18.25 -39.04
N ALA A 653 53.74 -17.04 -39.48
CA ALA A 653 53.77 -16.63 -40.88
C ALA A 653 54.85 -15.57 -41.11
N ASP A 654 55.76 -15.85 -42.05
CA ASP A 654 56.83 -14.94 -42.44
C ASP A 654 56.35 -14.09 -43.64
N PHE A 655 55.99 -12.83 -43.38
CA PHE A 655 55.63 -11.86 -44.42
C PHE A 655 56.81 -10.94 -44.75
N PRO A 656 56.84 -10.30 -45.93
CA PRO A 656 57.91 -9.37 -46.31
C PRO A 656 58.13 -8.20 -45.33
N LYS A 657 57.08 -7.82 -44.57
CA LYS A 657 57.13 -6.74 -43.57
C LYS A 657 57.30 -7.24 -42.12
N GLY A 658 57.65 -8.51 -41.93
CA GLY A 658 57.91 -9.10 -40.64
C GLY A 658 57.11 -10.36 -40.35
N LYS A 659 57.50 -11.04 -39.27
CA LYS A 659 56.88 -12.27 -38.79
C LYS A 659 55.59 -11.94 -38.03
N LYS A 660 54.54 -12.74 -38.22
CA LYS A 660 53.27 -12.62 -37.50
C LYS A 660 52.81 -13.98 -37.01
N GLU A 661 52.07 -13.97 -35.91
CA GLU A 661 51.35 -15.14 -35.41
C GLU A 661 49.87 -15.01 -35.78
N LEU A 662 49.34 -16.06 -36.39
CA LEU A 662 47.96 -16.11 -36.88
C LEU A 662 47.20 -17.17 -36.09
N ALA A 663 46.25 -16.74 -35.26
CA ALA A 663 45.28 -17.63 -34.63
C ALA A 663 44.17 -17.94 -35.63
N VAL A 664 44.13 -19.19 -36.12
CA VAL A 664 43.26 -19.61 -37.22
C VAL A 664 42.57 -20.94 -36.90
N SER A 665 41.44 -21.22 -37.57
CA SER A 665 40.79 -22.53 -37.47
C SER A 665 41.64 -23.62 -38.13
N LEU A 666 41.43 -24.89 -37.78
CA LEU A 666 42.16 -26.00 -38.39
C LEU A 666 41.98 -26.04 -39.92
N PHE A 667 40.80 -25.71 -40.44
CA PHE A 667 40.58 -25.64 -41.89
C PHE A 667 41.40 -24.52 -42.55
N GLN A 668 41.49 -23.36 -41.90
CA GLN A 668 42.36 -22.29 -42.34
C GLN A 668 43.83 -22.73 -42.26
N THR A 669 44.23 -23.47 -41.22
CA THR A 669 45.59 -24.02 -41.08
C THR A 669 45.96 -24.88 -42.28
N VAL A 670 45.14 -25.89 -42.60
CA VAL A 670 45.44 -26.81 -43.72
C VAL A 670 45.51 -26.04 -45.04
N ALA A 671 44.61 -25.09 -45.27
CA ALA A 671 44.63 -24.27 -46.48
C ALA A 671 45.89 -23.38 -46.58
N VAL A 672 46.27 -22.72 -45.49
CA VAL A 672 47.44 -21.82 -45.45
C VAL A 672 48.74 -22.59 -45.61
N MET A 673 48.86 -23.79 -45.02
CA MET A 673 50.08 -24.60 -45.11
C MET A 673 50.42 -25.03 -46.54
N LEU A 674 49.44 -25.16 -47.44
CA LEU A 674 49.69 -25.48 -48.86
C LEU A 674 50.50 -24.40 -49.58
N PHE A 675 50.48 -23.17 -49.08
CA PHE A 675 51.25 -22.07 -49.66
C PHE A 675 52.73 -22.07 -49.28
N ASN A 676 53.16 -22.99 -48.41
CA ASN A 676 54.59 -23.22 -48.17
C ASN A 676 55.29 -23.77 -49.42
N ASP A 677 54.57 -24.57 -50.23
CA ASP A 677 55.11 -25.22 -51.44
C ASP A 677 54.64 -24.58 -52.75
N ALA A 678 53.69 -23.63 -52.70
CA ALA A 678 53.11 -23.01 -53.88
C ALA A 678 52.72 -21.55 -53.68
N GLN A 679 53.11 -20.67 -54.61
CA GLN A 679 52.74 -19.24 -54.56
C GLN A 679 51.29 -18.96 -55.01
N LYS A 680 50.70 -19.84 -55.84
CA LYS A 680 49.33 -19.71 -56.35
C LYS A 680 48.71 -21.10 -56.53
N LEU A 681 47.46 -21.26 -56.09
CA LEU A 681 46.68 -22.48 -56.24
C LEU A 681 45.32 -22.16 -56.87
N SER A 682 44.90 -22.94 -57.87
CA SER A 682 43.56 -22.84 -58.47
C SER A 682 42.53 -23.60 -57.62
N LEU A 683 41.30 -23.08 -57.47
CA LEU A 683 40.22 -23.69 -56.67
C LEU A 683 40.00 -25.21 -56.89
N PRO A 684 40.04 -25.76 -58.13
CA PRO A 684 39.87 -27.20 -58.35
C PRO A 684 41.05 -28.04 -57.84
N ARG A 685 42.26 -27.45 -57.84
CA ARG A 685 43.48 -28.09 -57.33
C ARG A 685 43.54 -28.01 -55.80
N HIS A 686 42.96 -26.95 -55.21
CA HIS A 686 42.76 -26.81 -53.78
C HIS A 686 41.79 -27.86 -53.24
N GLN A 687 40.62 -28.07 -53.87
CA GLN A 687 39.63 -29.07 -53.43
C GLN A 687 40.11 -30.53 -53.57
N ARG A 688 40.95 -30.86 -54.56
CA ARG A 688 41.49 -32.23 -54.72
C ARG A 688 42.57 -32.60 -53.70
N LEU A 689 43.19 -31.60 -53.06
CA LEU A 689 44.17 -31.78 -52.00
C LEU A 689 43.54 -31.94 -50.61
N HIS A 690 42.23 -31.64 -50.47
CA HIS A 690 41.48 -31.71 -49.21
C HIS A 690 40.66 -32.98 -49.04
#